data_AF-A0A8H9N2C4-F1
#
_entry.id   AF-A0A8H9N2C4-F1
#
_cell.length_a   1.000
_cell.length_b   1.000
_cell.length_c   1.000
_cell.angle_alpha   90.00
_cell.angle_beta   90.00
_cell.angle_gamma   90.00
#
_symmetry.space_group_name_H-M   'P 1'
#
loop_
_entity.id
_entity.type
_entity.pdbx_description
1 polymer ?
#
loop_
_entity_poly.entity_id
_entity_poly.type
_entity_poly.pdbx_seq_one_letter_code
_entity_poly.pdbx_strand_id
1 'polypeptide(L)'
;MRLFAKSLVASTIAGLLTACGGGDGGGSATSPATSTKVTLTGFVTPSQATPLNSHESTTTEVRLLAGEEIVARSTAKRHAGEHQPRYLLEVDPAKLSDALPLTIEAVRVVYPLESSNEVRTSSAATTNTEKTAIREVLLYRNAIGAKKPLLAADKNRDSFITHDEWLPLTFSQTNSLFVALDPSGERSALELMNEHGREKIMAIAALLHTISDPFDSEKQVALSSLEMEKASLIDALLKHETIAAPLTEGARWIDAVSSVYEQMAQSQAIVLADGWQKRIEDKWIEMHAVEQSNVLREVLDNSYPTRTLVLKGETVSGMKNPQISLQIGSYPNDPLASSHYDNPLKPKRPLLLPITPAGAVKSSTVIEGANRQFELRLTLRDTANGFDACQPTGNEVYVYYDKNEDLTKPSAHPTDNMQDLLTVIAYDPASGVEMRSYLGAFCELASPDIDKNQDGIVTADEFPRLKISFENNAHALLAERSGLMHHGGGQYAKPVKQAAIDTLFAKHTPEMLQLMSSIVAMQMASAHNNKLPAIDNASDFFRTAAQLLDLDYNAQYRMYSKSNLLPEPFQVIQLLKNISDVAHHMEDTDTTINNLLKWSAQAFSNLSQFPADTKMASELNTAMDSNTSWLPAEPINGLESICSTEFTQDQIRGIAVRGRGDDWLTLEWQPQGNSGYTLHWDTKPFTNLSEAANQTVAEENIITLTGLTKFTRYYFQIAHKGTPSAQFNVRIGDAGLTNSHRFDSDFGCDPMSGYARNSNADGYQSLSFLKIDAQGERLARQDLPYIATPHSCTVESKTGRTWAVPNSEMEDGDRIRHWYGIDNRYLHGDNLAVNDDQYNGFCVALNGDVYSQDKARQCTVNQLVQRANESKLCGISEWRLPTYEETLNILTLKGQPQLNFDDDYFPSVDGSKLWMKQTHPSAESHAYLLETNSWNAVAQIKEKHIPQQILLVSDGLKASQ
;
A
#
# COMPACT_ATOMS: atom_id res chain seq x y z
N MET A 1 12.83 26.39 -22.14
CA MET A 1 13.14 25.29 -23.10
C MET A 1 13.13 23.89 -22.49
N ARG A 2 12.88 23.73 -21.17
CA ARG A 2 12.74 22.42 -20.48
C ARG A 2 11.29 21.88 -20.42
N LEU A 3 10.31 22.61 -20.96
CA LEU A 3 8.87 22.28 -20.93
C LEU A 3 8.38 21.41 -22.10
N PHE A 4 9.21 21.13 -23.11
CA PHE A 4 8.80 20.39 -24.31
C PHE A 4 9.30 18.93 -24.38
N ALA A 5 10.14 18.49 -23.43
CA ALA A 5 10.64 17.10 -23.40
C ALA A 5 9.78 16.14 -22.55
N LYS A 6 8.83 16.64 -21.76
CA LYS A 6 8.02 15.83 -20.83
C LYS A 6 6.62 15.48 -21.36
N SER A 7 6.22 16.03 -22.52
CA SER A 7 4.92 15.79 -23.17
C SER A 7 4.83 14.46 -23.94
N LEU A 8 5.91 13.68 -24.04
CA LEU A 8 5.89 12.40 -24.77
C LEU A 8 5.58 11.17 -23.89
N VAL A 9 5.46 11.35 -22.56
CA VAL A 9 5.21 10.25 -21.61
C VAL A 9 3.72 10.10 -21.25
N ALA A 10 2.89 11.11 -21.53
CA ALA A 10 1.45 11.08 -21.27
C ALA A 10 0.60 10.35 -22.34
N SER A 11 1.21 9.67 -23.31
CA SER A 11 0.51 8.88 -24.34
C SER A 11 0.91 7.41 -24.40
N THR A 12 1.63 6.91 -23.40
CA THR A 12 2.08 5.50 -23.33
C THR A 12 1.74 4.80 -22.00
N ILE A 13 0.68 5.24 -21.31
CA ILE A 13 0.09 4.47 -20.19
C ILE A 13 -1.39 4.20 -20.51
N ALA A 14 -1.58 3.45 -21.59
CA ALA A 14 -2.76 2.59 -21.80
C ALA A 14 -2.32 1.18 -22.29
N GLY A 15 -1.05 0.83 -22.08
CA GLY A 15 -0.49 -0.44 -22.49
C GLY A 15 0.95 -0.54 -22.03
N LEU A 16 1.15 -1.08 -20.82
CA LEU A 16 2.36 -1.77 -20.35
C LEU A 16 2.17 -2.17 -18.87
N LEU A 17 1.29 -3.14 -18.64
CA LEU A 17 1.50 -4.16 -17.62
C LEU A 17 1.59 -5.50 -18.37
N THR A 18 2.67 -5.68 -19.11
CA THR A 18 3.23 -6.98 -19.48
C THR A 18 4.68 -6.79 -19.92
N ALA A 19 5.58 -7.48 -19.20
CA ALA A 19 6.94 -7.91 -19.56
C ALA A 19 8.14 -6.93 -19.47
N CYS A 20 9.08 -7.29 -18.58
CA CYS A 20 10.41 -7.86 -18.89
C CYS A 20 10.79 -8.76 -17.69
N GLY A 21 11.32 -9.99 -17.77
CA GLY A 21 12.15 -10.69 -18.76
C GLY A 21 13.36 -11.25 -17.97
N GLY A 22 13.91 -12.45 -18.17
CA GLY A 22 13.73 -13.49 -19.17
C GLY A 22 14.81 -14.58 -19.01
N GLY A 23 14.72 -15.60 -19.87
CA GLY A 23 15.74 -16.60 -20.15
C GLY A 23 15.12 -17.99 -20.38
N ASP A 24 15.34 -18.74 -21.46
CA ASP A 24 15.80 -18.50 -22.83
C ASP A 24 15.44 -19.81 -23.59
N GLY A 25 15.10 -19.79 -24.89
CA GLY A 25 15.06 -21.05 -25.67
C GLY A 25 14.00 -21.33 -26.75
N GLY A 26 13.93 -20.53 -27.83
CA GLY A 26 13.90 -21.08 -29.21
C GLY A 26 12.57 -21.34 -29.94
N GLY A 27 12.25 -20.43 -30.90
CA GLY A 27 11.65 -20.66 -32.24
C GLY A 27 10.21 -21.20 -32.31
N SER A 28 9.25 -20.64 -33.05
CA SER A 28 9.25 -19.89 -34.30
C SER A 28 7.88 -19.22 -34.46
N ALA A 29 7.86 -18.00 -35.00
CA ALA A 29 6.67 -17.21 -35.31
C ALA A 29 5.82 -17.81 -36.45
N THR A 30 4.51 -17.53 -36.43
CA THR A 30 3.73 -17.04 -37.59
C THR A 30 2.41 -16.34 -37.15
N SER A 31 2.19 -15.16 -37.74
CA SER A 31 1.04 -14.24 -37.85
C SER A 31 -0.34 -14.54 -37.22
N PRO A 32 -1.13 -13.50 -36.85
CA PRO A 32 -2.53 -13.66 -36.45
C PRO A 32 -3.36 -14.00 -37.69
N ALA A 33 -3.78 -15.26 -37.79
CA ALA A 33 -4.90 -15.62 -38.65
C ALA A 33 -6.17 -15.04 -38.02
N THR A 34 -6.93 -14.28 -38.78
CA THR A 34 -8.36 -14.02 -38.52
C THR A 34 -9.10 -15.35 -38.63
N SER A 35 -8.98 -16.17 -37.59
CA SER A 35 -9.75 -17.39 -37.43
C SER A 35 -11.20 -17.01 -37.14
N THR A 36 -12.12 -17.43 -38.00
CA THR A 36 -13.56 -17.37 -37.71
C THR A 36 -14.02 -18.48 -36.74
N LYS A 37 -13.08 -19.29 -36.23
CA LYS A 37 -13.33 -20.39 -35.29
C LYS A 37 -13.00 -20.01 -33.85
N VAL A 38 -13.70 -20.64 -32.91
CA VAL A 38 -13.49 -20.53 -31.46
C VAL A 38 -12.88 -21.83 -30.93
N THR A 39 -11.93 -21.75 -30.01
CA THR A 39 -11.24 -22.90 -29.42
C THR A 39 -11.67 -23.12 -27.98
N LEU A 40 -12.27 -24.27 -27.66
CA LEU A 40 -12.61 -24.63 -26.28
C LEU A 40 -11.46 -25.41 -25.65
N THR A 41 -11.02 -25.04 -24.44
CA THR A 41 -10.00 -25.80 -23.69
C THR A 41 -10.40 -26.06 -22.25
N GLY A 42 -10.16 -27.29 -21.79
CA GLY A 42 -10.38 -27.71 -20.41
C GLY A 42 -9.53 -28.90 -19.99
N PHE A 43 -9.72 -29.35 -18.76
CA PHE A 43 -9.01 -30.48 -18.16
C PHE A 43 -9.85 -31.76 -18.14
N VAL A 44 -9.18 -32.90 -18.28
CA VAL A 44 -9.76 -34.23 -18.12
C VAL A 44 -9.13 -34.90 -16.91
N THR A 45 -9.92 -35.18 -15.87
CA THR A 45 -9.43 -35.98 -14.74
C THR A 45 -9.03 -37.38 -15.24
N PRO A 46 -7.84 -37.90 -14.88
CA PRO A 46 -7.46 -39.25 -15.25
C PRO A 46 -8.50 -40.26 -14.75
N SER A 47 -9.11 -41.03 -15.66
CA SER A 47 -9.88 -42.21 -15.27
C SER A 47 -8.92 -43.41 -15.23
N GLN A 48 -8.95 -44.21 -14.15
CA GLN A 48 -8.13 -45.42 -14.06
C GLN A 48 -8.33 -46.30 -15.31
N ALA A 49 -7.24 -46.92 -15.76
CA ALA A 49 -7.29 -47.89 -16.83
C ALA A 49 -7.95 -49.18 -16.35
N THR A 50 -9.04 -49.57 -17.00
CA THR A 50 -9.44 -50.98 -17.07
C THR A 50 -8.22 -51.77 -17.55
N PRO A 51 -7.94 -52.97 -17.01
CA PRO A 51 -6.85 -53.80 -17.54
C PRO A 51 -7.07 -53.99 -19.04
N LEU A 52 -6.14 -53.46 -19.83
CA LEU A 52 -6.11 -53.65 -21.27
C LEU A 52 -5.57 -55.04 -21.54
N ASN A 53 -6.20 -55.78 -22.45
CA ASN A 53 -5.60 -56.98 -23.00
C ASN A 53 -4.27 -56.58 -23.70
N SER A 54 -3.31 -57.49 -23.80
CA SER A 54 -1.99 -57.25 -24.40
C SER A 54 -2.00 -56.80 -25.88
N HIS A 55 -3.19 -56.66 -26.48
CA HIS A 55 -3.43 -56.35 -27.89
C HIS A 55 -4.36 -55.14 -28.08
N GLU A 56 -4.59 -54.30 -27.06
CA GLU A 56 -5.48 -53.12 -27.12
C GLU A 56 -4.75 -51.82 -26.73
N SER A 57 -5.06 -50.72 -27.42
CA SER A 57 -4.60 -49.36 -27.09
C SER A 57 -5.81 -48.45 -26.90
N THR A 58 -5.72 -47.45 -26.03
CA THR A 58 -6.84 -46.52 -25.76
C THR A 58 -6.43 -45.08 -25.86
N THR A 59 -7.34 -44.24 -26.35
CA THR A 59 -7.22 -42.78 -26.24
C THR A 59 -8.46 -42.20 -25.58
N THR A 60 -8.30 -41.12 -24.83
CA THR A 60 -9.43 -40.31 -24.39
C THR A 60 -9.70 -39.25 -25.46
N GLU A 61 -10.89 -39.32 -26.04
CA GLU A 61 -11.39 -38.35 -27.02
C GLU A 61 -12.43 -37.47 -26.34
N VAL A 62 -12.29 -36.16 -26.52
CA VAL A 62 -13.25 -35.15 -26.08
C VAL A 62 -14.03 -34.67 -27.30
N ARG A 63 -15.34 -34.56 -27.18
CA ARG A 63 -16.27 -34.25 -28.26
C ARG A 63 -17.17 -33.11 -27.86
N LEU A 64 -17.48 -32.24 -28.81
CA LEU A 64 -18.60 -31.31 -28.71
C LEU A 64 -19.71 -31.81 -29.62
N LEU A 65 -20.92 -31.87 -29.09
CA LEU A 65 -22.14 -32.26 -29.78
C LEU A 65 -23.10 -31.07 -29.87
N ALA A 66 -23.83 -30.96 -30.97
CA ALA A 66 -25.01 -30.12 -31.11
C ALA A 66 -26.23 -31.02 -31.29
N GLY A 67 -27.10 -31.08 -30.28
CA GLY A 67 -28.02 -32.20 -30.11
C GLY A 67 -27.22 -33.50 -29.97
N GLU A 68 -27.42 -34.41 -30.90
CA GLU A 68 -26.72 -35.71 -30.96
C GLU A 68 -25.60 -35.74 -32.04
N GLU A 69 -25.40 -34.65 -32.79
CA GLU A 69 -24.39 -34.59 -33.85
C GLU A 69 -23.04 -34.10 -33.31
N ILE A 70 -21.96 -34.85 -33.52
CA ILE A 70 -20.61 -34.45 -33.12
C ILE A 70 -20.09 -33.36 -34.07
N VAL A 71 -19.93 -32.15 -33.54
CA VAL A 71 -19.51 -30.95 -34.28
C VAL A 71 -18.02 -30.62 -34.13
N ALA A 72 -17.36 -31.11 -33.07
CA ALA A 72 -15.90 -31.01 -32.90
C ALA A 72 -15.34 -32.18 -32.08
N ARG A 73 -14.07 -32.53 -32.31
CA ARG A 73 -13.35 -33.62 -31.63
C ARG A 73 -11.92 -33.20 -31.28
N SER A 74 -11.42 -33.66 -30.14
CA SER A 74 -10.05 -33.46 -29.68
C SER A 74 -9.56 -34.70 -28.95
N THR A 75 -8.26 -34.95 -28.95
CA THR A 75 -7.65 -35.93 -28.04
C THR A 75 -7.14 -35.22 -26.79
N ALA A 76 -7.32 -35.83 -25.62
CA ALA A 76 -6.72 -35.31 -24.40
C ALA A 76 -5.22 -35.61 -24.39
N LYS A 77 -4.39 -34.60 -24.09
CA LYS A 77 -2.93 -34.69 -24.07
C LYS A 77 -2.40 -34.18 -22.72
N ARG A 78 -1.34 -34.82 -22.21
CA ARG A 78 -0.63 -34.38 -21.01
C ARG A 78 0.68 -33.72 -21.43
N HIS A 79 0.91 -32.49 -20.98
CA HIS A 79 2.18 -31.77 -21.19
C HIS A 79 3.14 -31.95 -20.01
N ALA A 80 4.43 -31.73 -20.23
CA ALA A 80 5.44 -31.86 -19.17
C ALA A 80 5.18 -30.84 -18.06
N GLY A 81 5.10 -31.31 -16.80
CA GLY A 81 4.81 -30.47 -15.63
C GLY A 81 3.31 -30.34 -15.27
N GLU A 82 2.39 -30.79 -16.12
CA GLU A 82 0.95 -30.76 -15.83
C GLU A 82 0.48 -32.05 -15.15
N HIS A 83 -0.25 -31.92 -14.03
CA HIS A 83 -0.83 -33.05 -13.30
C HIS A 83 -2.06 -33.66 -14.02
N GLN A 84 -2.78 -32.87 -14.81
CA GLN A 84 -4.02 -33.29 -15.49
C GLN A 84 -3.91 -33.13 -17.02
N PRO A 85 -4.38 -34.11 -17.82
CA PRO A 85 -4.52 -33.97 -19.27
C PRO A 85 -5.43 -32.80 -19.67
N ARG A 86 -5.11 -32.13 -20.77
CA ARG A 86 -5.89 -31.05 -21.38
C ARG A 86 -6.39 -31.42 -22.77
N TYR A 87 -7.47 -30.79 -23.22
CA TYR A 87 -7.98 -30.91 -24.59
C TYR A 87 -8.20 -29.53 -25.22
N LEU A 88 -8.24 -29.48 -26.56
CA LEU A 88 -8.45 -28.28 -27.37
C LEU A 88 -9.42 -28.58 -28.51
N LEU A 89 -10.64 -28.06 -28.45
CA LEU A 89 -11.68 -28.25 -29.47
C LEU A 89 -11.83 -26.98 -30.32
N GLU A 90 -11.42 -27.04 -31.58
CA GLU A 90 -11.75 -25.98 -32.55
C GLU A 90 -13.17 -26.16 -33.06
N VAL A 91 -13.98 -25.12 -32.90
CA VAL A 91 -15.38 -25.09 -33.28
C VAL A 91 -15.59 -23.95 -34.25
N ASP A 92 -16.26 -24.23 -35.38
CA ASP A 92 -16.73 -23.20 -36.29
C ASP A 92 -18.14 -22.76 -35.85
N PRO A 93 -18.32 -21.55 -35.29
CA PRO A 93 -19.62 -21.09 -34.84
C PRO A 93 -20.68 -21.08 -35.94
N ALA A 94 -20.29 -20.97 -37.22
CA ALA A 94 -21.22 -21.00 -38.34
C ALA A 94 -21.89 -22.36 -38.53
N LYS A 95 -21.28 -23.44 -38.05
CA LYS A 95 -21.81 -24.81 -38.13
C LYS A 95 -22.70 -25.20 -36.95
N LEU A 96 -22.71 -24.38 -35.89
CA LEU A 96 -23.57 -24.58 -34.75
C LEU A 96 -24.97 -24.00 -35.03
N SER A 97 -26.01 -24.77 -34.70
CA SER A 97 -27.39 -24.30 -34.71
C SER A 97 -27.66 -23.40 -33.50
N ASP A 98 -28.44 -22.32 -33.69
CA ASP A 98 -28.90 -21.46 -32.60
C ASP A 98 -29.97 -22.13 -31.71
N ALA A 99 -30.60 -23.20 -32.20
CA ALA A 99 -31.75 -23.84 -31.56
C ALA A 99 -31.42 -25.17 -30.87
N LEU A 100 -30.24 -25.76 -31.12
CA LEU A 100 -29.86 -27.05 -30.54
C LEU A 100 -28.99 -26.86 -29.29
N PRO A 101 -29.21 -27.66 -28.24
CA PRO A 101 -28.33 -27.68 -27.07
C PRO A 101 -26.97 -28.24 -27.46
N LEU A 102 -25.93 -27.71 -26.85
CA LEU A 102 -24.55 -28.13 -27.00
C LEU A 102 -24.13 -28.96 -25.79
N THR A 103 -23.48 -30.08 -26.06
CA THR A 103 -22.98 -30.99 -25.02
C THR A 103 -21.50 -31.22 -25.26
N ILE A 104 -20.69 -31.12 -24.21
CA ILE A 104 -19.30 -31.59 -24.26
C ILE A 104 -19.19 -32.92 -23.52
N GLU A 105 -18.54 -33.90 -24.14
CA GLU A 105 -18.34 -35.23 -23.54
C GLU A 105 -16.90 -35.69 -23.71
N ALA A 106 -16.46 -36.56 -22.82
CA ALA A 106 -15.19 -37.26 -22.92
C ALA A 106 -15.47 -38.76 -22.93
N VAL A 107 -14.96 -39.43 -23.96
CA VAL A 107 -15.12 -40.87 -24.18
C VAL A 107 -13.75 -41.54 -24.26
N ARG A 108 -13.67 -42.78 -23.78
CA ARG A 108 -12.50 -43.64 -24.00
C ARG A 108 -12.75 -44.47 -25.25
N VAL A 109 -11.89 -44.31 -26.25
CA VAL A 109 -11.94 -45.07 -27.51
C VAL A 109 -10.88 -46.16 -27.48
N VAL A 110 -11.27 -47.40 -27.75
CA VAL A 110 -10.40 -48.58 -27.74
C VAL A 110 -10.06 -49.03 -29.17
N TYR A 111 -8.78 -49.20 -29.46
CA TYR A 111 -8.23 -49.65 -30.75
C TYR A 111 -7.45 -50.96 -30.61
N PRO A 112 -7.38 -51.82 -31.65
CA PRO A 112 -6.47 -52.95 -31.69
C PRO A 112 -5.01 -52.50 -31.88
N LEU A 113 -4.04 -53.17 -31.22
CA LEU A 113 -2.61 -53.01 -31.50
C LEU A 113 -2.26 -53.75 -32.80
N GLU A 114 -1.55 -53.08 -33.72
CA GLU A 114 -1.04 -53.70 -34.95
C GLU A 114 0.00 -54.78 -34.62
N SER A 115 -0.13 -55.97 -35.22
CA SER A 115 0.92 -56.98 -35.21
C SER A 115 2.10 -56.48 -36.05
N SER A 116 3.24 -56.19 -35.42
CA SER A 116 4.45 -55.79 -36.13
C SER A 116 4.99 -56.92 -37.01
N ASN A 117 4.66 -56.90 -38.29
CA ASN A 117 5.43 -57.53 -39.36
C ASN A 117 5.06 -56.89 -40.70
N GLU A 118 5.79 -55.83 -41.09
CA GLU A 118 6.29 -55.67 -42.45
C GLU A 118 7.25 -54.47 -42.59
N VAL A 119 8.51 -54.83 -42.89
CA VAL A 119 9.53 -54.18 -43.72
C VAL A 119 9.48 -52.66 -43.96
N ARG A 120 10.55 -52.00 -43.50
CA ARG A 120 10.97 -50.64 -43.88
C ARG A 120 11.12 -50.50 -45.41
N THR A 121 10.30 -49.65 -46.03
CA THR A 121 10.71 -48.83 -47.18
C THR A 121 10.04 -47.45 -47.13
N SER A 122 10.88 -46.43 -47.28
CA SER A 122 10.55 -45.01 -47.25
C SER A 122 9.89 -44.51 -48.53
N SER A 123 8.69 -43.91 -48.43
CA SER A 123 8.29 -42.73 -49.21
C SER A 123 6.93 -42.22 -48.75
N ALA A 124 6.79 -40.89 -48.67
CA ALA A 124 5.64 -40.16 -48.18
C ALA A 124 4.33 -40.43 -48.94
N ALA A 125 3.27 -40.71 -48.19
CA ALA A 125 1.89 -40.28 -48.41
C ALA A 125 1.07 -40.68 -47.17
N THR A 126 0.78 -39.74 -46.27
CA THR A 126 -0.20 -39.91 -45.19
C THR A 126 -1.59 -40.02 -45.79
N THR A 127 -1.96 -41.25 -46.16
CA THR A 127 -3.36 -41.64 -46.24
C THR A 127 -3.81 -41.99 -44.82
N ASN A 128 -4.77 -41.24 -44.28
CA ASN A 128 -5.44 -41.55 -43.03
C ASN A 128 -6.19 -42.89 -43.21
N THR A 129 -5.56 -43.99 -42.81
CA THR A 129 -6.28 -45.21 -42.48
C THR A 129 -7.01 -44.95 -41.17
N GLU A 130 -8.32 -44.69 -41.24
CA GLU A 130 -9.19 -44.63 -40.07
C GLU A 130 -9.08 -45.97 -39.31
N LYS A 131 -8.47 -45.94 -38.13
CA LYS A 131 -8.48 -47.09 -37.21
C LYS A 131 -9.91 -47.28 -36.74
N THR A 132 -10.53 -48.41 -37.10
CA THR A 132 -11.90 -48.72 -36.66
C THR A 132 -11.89 -49.03 -35.16
N ALA A 133 -12.60 -48.21 -34.37
CA ALA A 133 -12.73 -48.40 -32.93
C ALA A 133 -13.48 -49.72 -32.61
N ILE A 134 -13.03 -50.46 -31.60
CA ILE A 134 -13.65 -51.71 -31.15
C ILE A 134 -14.84 -51.42 -30.23
N ARG A 135 -14.69 -50.43 -29.34
CA ARG A 135 -15.73 -49.94 -28.43
C ARG A 135 -15.41 -48.55 -27.90
N GLU A 136 -16.45 -47.83 -27.50
CA GLU A 136 -16.37 -46.52 -26.85
C GLU A 136 -17.03 -46.59 -25.46
N VAL A 137 -16.42 -45.94 -24.47
CA VAL A 137 -16.96 -45.86 -23.10
C VAL A 137 -17.10 -44.40 -22.70
N LEU A 138 -18.31 -43.95 -22.36
CA LEU A 138 -18.55 -42.58 -21.89
C LEU A 138 -17.93 -42.39 -20.50
N LEU A 139 -17.09 -41.36 -20.35
CA LEU A 139 -16.41 -41.05 -19.10
C LEU A 139 -17.07 -39.84 -18.40
N TYR A 140 -17.36 -38.80 -19.18
CA TYR A 140 -17.92 -37.54 -18.71
C TYR A 140 -18.81 -36.93 -19.77
N ARG A 141 -19.84 -36.19 -19.36
CA ARG A 141 -20.75 -35.40 -20.21
C ARG A 141 -21.05 -34.09 -19.46
N ASN A 142 -21.26 -33.00 -20.15
CA ASN A 142 -21.73 -31.75 -19.56
C ASN A 142 -22.53 -31.03 -20.64
N ALA A 143 -23.77 -30.63 -20.36
CA ALA A 143 -24.40 -29.65 -21.23
C ALA A 143 -23.69 -28.30 -21.01
N ILE A 144 -23.41 -27.61 -22.11
CA ILE A 144 -22.71 -26.32 -22.07
C ILE A 144 -23.60 -25.18 -22.57
N GLY A 145 -24.91 -25.42 -22.64
CA GLY A 145 -25.93 -24.47 -23.11
C GLY A 145 -26.13 -24.53 -24.62
N ALA A 146 -26.59 -23.45 -25.24
CA ALA A 146 -26.72 -23.34 -26.69
C ALA A 146 -25.58 -22.50 -27.29
N LYS A 147 -25.55 -22.38 -28.62
CA LYS A 147 -24.56 -21.57 -29.35
C LYS A 147 -24.37 -20.16 -28.79
N LYS A 148 -25.46 -19.42 -28.52
CA LYS A 148 -25.39 -18.04 -28.02
C LYS A 148 -24.69 -17.93 -26.65
N PRO A 149 -25.10 -18.70 -25.63
CA PRO A 149 -24.37 -18.79 -24.36
C PRO A 149 -22.89 -19.17 -24.53
N LEU A 150 -22.59 -20.17 -25.38
CA LEU A 150 -21.21 -20.60 -25.62
C LEU A 150 -20.36 -19.46 -26.19
N LEU A 151 -20.82 -18.76 -27.22
CA LEU A 151 -20.04 -17.65 -27.81
C LEU A 151 -19.97 -16.42 -26.88
N ALA A 152 -20.92 -16.27 -25.97
CA ALA A 152 -20.87 -15.23 -24.94
C ALA A 152 -19.84 -15.54 -23.84
N ALA A 153 -19.44 -16.81 -23.71
CA ALA A 153 -18.47 -17.27 -22.72
C ALA A 153 -17.04 -16.82 -23.01
N ASP A 154 -16.71 -16.50 -24.26
CA ASP A 154 -15.44 -15.84 -24.62
C ASP A 154 -15.46 -14.39 -24.07
N LYS A 155 -14.94 -14.24 -22.85
CA LYS A 155 -15.02 -13.00 -22.08
C LYS A 155 -13.97 -12.00 -22.57
N ASN A 156 -12.77 -12.48 -22.86
CA ASN A 156 -11.62 -11.67 -23.29
C ASN A 156 -11.56 -11.44 -24.81
N ARG A 157 -12.42 -12.11 -25.60
CA ARG A 157 -12.53 -12.04 -27.07
C ARG A 157 -11.27 -12.50 -27.79
N ASP A 158 -10.49 -13.39 -27.20
CA ASP A 158 -9.29 -13.96 -27.82
C ASP A 158 -9.60 -15.18 -28.70
N SER A 159 -10.87 -15.55 -28.86
CA SER A 159 -11.35 -16.75 -29.56
C SER A 159 -10.96 -18.07 -28.89
N PHE A 160 -10.47 -18.03 -27.66
CA PHE A 160 -10.37 -19.17 -26.76
C PHE A 160 -11.47 -19.06 -25.70
N ILE A 161 -12.12 -20.18 -25.42
CA ILE A 161 -12.98 -20.32 -24.25
C ILE A 161 -12.29 -21.33 -23.37
N THR A 162 -11.66 -20.81 -22.33
CA THR A 162 -10.92 -21.59 -21.36
C THR A 162 -11.81 -22.06 -20.22
N HIS A 163 -11.32 -23.01 -19.42
CA HIS A 163 -12.00 -23.45 -18.20
C HIS A 163 -12.27 -22.29 -17.21
N ASP A 164 -11.41 -21.25 -17.17
CA ASP A 164 -11.57 -20.04 -16.34
C ASP A 164 -12.74 -19.15 -16.84
N GLU A 165 -13.06 -19.27 -18.12
CA GLU A 165 -14.13 -18.51 -18.76
C GLU A 165 -15.46 -19.26 -18.74
N TRP A 166 -15.39 -20.59 -18.90
CA TRP A 166 -16.53 -21.49 -18.95
C TRP A 166 -16.25 -22.83 -18.26
N LEU A 167 -16.53 -22.89 -16.96
CA LEU A 167 -16.26 -24.05 -16.13
C LEU A 167 -16.85 -25.40 -16.62
N PRO A 168 -18.02 -25.46 -17.30
CA PRO A 168 -18.54 -26.71 -17.85
C PRO A 168 -17.58 -27.47 -18.79
N LEU A 169 -16.48 -26.84 -19.21
CA LEU A 169 -15.36 -27.45 -19.94
C LEU A 169 -14.45 -28.34 -19.06
N THR A 170 -14.61 -28.35 -17.74
CA THR A 170 -13.83 -29.24 -16.87
C THR A 170 -14.52 -30.60 -16.71
N PHE A 171 -13.75 -31.70 -16.73
CA PHE A 171 -14.26 -33.04 -16.45
C PHE A 171 -13.68 -33.61 -15.14
N SER A 172 -14.49 -33.62 -14.07
CA SER A 172 -14.17 -34.19 -12.75
C SER A 172 -15.01 -35.44 -12.44
N GLN A 173 -14.62 -36.27 -11.46
CA GLN A 173 -15.48 -37.40 -11.02
C GLN A 173 -16.83 -36.92 -10.47
N THR A 174 -16.85 -35.72 -9.88
CA THR A 174 -18.09 -35.05 -9.46
C THR A 174 -18.99 -34.73 -10.66
N ASN A 175 -18.42 -34.39 -11.82
CA ASN A 175 -19.20 -34.20 -13.05
C ASN A 175 -19.77 -35.51 -13.56
N SER A 176 -19.06 -36.64 -13.49
CA SER A 176 -19.65 -37.95 -13.81
C SER A 176 -20.86 -38.29 -12.93
N LEU A 177 -20.85 -37.87 -11.66
CA LEU A 177 -21.99 -38.01 -10.78
C LEU A 177 -23.16 -37.10 -11.22
N PHE A 178 -22.91 -35.83 -11.53
CA PHE A 178 -23.96 -34.95 -12.06
C PHE A 178 -24.56 -35.46 -13.37
N VAL A 179 -23.75 -36.06 -14.25
CA VAL A 179 -24.22 -36.72 -15.48
C VAL A 179 -25.11 -37.91 -15.20
N ALA A 180 -24.78 -38.70 -14.19
CA ALA A 180 -25.60 -39.84 -13.83
C ALA A 180 -26.94 -39.39 -13.22
N LEU A 181 -26.95 -38.27 -12.48
CA LEU A 181 -28.16 -37.69 -11.90
C LEU A 181 -29.03 -36.99 -12.95
N ASP A 182 -28.41 -36.33 -13.93
CA ASP A 182 -29.09 -35.72 -15.06
C ASP A 182 -28.34 -35.99 -16.38
N PRO A 183 -28.67 -37.10 -17.07
CA PRO A 183 -28.06 -37.43 -18.36
C PRO A 183 -28.35 -36.41 -19.46
N SER A 184 -29.38 -35.57 -19.30
CA SER A 184 -29.73 -34.51 -20.25
C SER A 184 -28.80 -33.30 -20.13
N GLY A 185 -28.24 -33.08 -18.94
CA GLY A 185 -27.44 -31.92 -18.57
C GLY A 185 -28.21 -30.60 -18.55
N GLU A 186 -29.53 -30.61 -18.69
CA GLU A 186 -30.35 -29.39 -18.71
C GLU A 186 -30.39 -28.68 -17.34
N ARG A 187 -30.08 -29.40 -16.26
CA ARG A 187 -30.17 -28.91 -14.89
C ARG A 187 -28.81 -28.44 -14.36
N SER A 188 -28.84 -27.39 -13.56
CA SER A 188 -27.66 -26.86 -12.88
C SER A 188 -27.19 -27.75 -11.73
N ALA A 189 -25.91 -27.65 -11.37
CA ALA A 189 -25.34 -28.35 -10.22
C ALA A 189 -26.10 -28.01 -8.91
N LEU A 190 -26.53 -26.76 -8.74
CA LEU A 190 -27.34 -26.33 -7.59
C LEU A 190 -28.69 -27.05 -7.53
N GLU A 191 -29.40 -27.17 -8.65
CA GLU A 191 -30.69 -27.87 -8.71
C GLU A 191 -30.55 -29.35 -8.38
N LEU A 192 -29.50 -30.02 -8.89
CA LEU A 192 -29.21 -31.42 -8.59
C LEU A 192 -28.81 -31.62 -7.13
N MET A 193 -28.00 -30.71 -6.58
CA MET A 193 -27.62 -30.74 -5.17
C MET A 193 -28.80 -30.49 -4.22
N ASN A 194 -29.72 -29.62 -4.59
CA ASN A 194 -30.93 -29.35 -3.79
C ASN A 194 -31.90 -30.53 -3.81
N GLU A 195 -32.07 -31.21 -4.96
CA GLU A 195 -32.97 -32.37 -5.05
C GLU A 195 -32.42 -33.58 -4.30
N HIS A 196 -31.17 -33.95 -4.54
CA HIS A 196 -30.62 -35.19 -4.02
C HIS A 196 -29.90 -35.03 -2.67
N GLY A 197 -29.66 -33.79 -2.23
CA GLY A 197 -28.91 -33.47 -1.02
C GLY A 197 -27.41 -33.36 -1.27
N ARG A 198 -26.85 -32.19 -0.96
CA ARG A 198 -25.42 -31.86 -1.10
C ARG A 198 -24.50 -32.88 -0.45
N GLU A 199 -24.74 -33.19 0.82
CA GLU A 199 -23.93 -34.14 1.59
C GLU A 199 -23.97 -35.56 0.99
N LYS A 200 -25.13 -35.99 0.46
CA LYS A 200 -25.23 -37.27 -0.23
C LYS A 200 -24.38 -37.29 -1.50
N ILE A 201 -24.46 -36.23 -2.31
CA ILE A 201 -23.70 -36.10 -3.55
C ILE A 201 -22.20 -36.04 -3.29
N MET A 202 -21.76 -35.27 -2.30
CA MET A 202 -20.35 -35.22 -1.89
C MET A 202 -19.83 -36.61 -1.51
N ALA A 203 -20.69 -37.53 -1.01
CA ALA A 203 -20.25 -38.78 -0.38
C ALA A 203 -20.01 -39.83 -1.44
N ILE A 204 -20.95 -39.86 -2.39
CA ILE A 204 -20.81 -40.63 -3.61
C ILE A 204 -19.63 -40.10 -4.42
N ALA A 205 -19.46 -38.77 -4.54
CA ALA A 205 -18.31 -38.20 -5.24
C ALA A 205 -16.97 -38.54 -4.55
N ALA A 206 -16.89 -38.51 -3.22
CA ALA A 206 -15.69 -38.90 -2.48
C ALA A 206 -15.32 -40.37 -2.75
N LEU A 207 -16.29 -41.27 -2.75
CA LEU A 207 -16.09 -42.67 -3.16
C LEU A 207 -15.58 -42.76 -4.60
N LEU A 208 -16.19 -42.05 -5.55
CA LEU A 208 -15.78 -42.05 -6.96
C LEU A 208 -14.36 -41.51 -7.16
N HIS A 209 -13.99 -40.44 -6.46
CA HIS A 209 -12.63 -39.89 -6.46
C HIS A 209 -11.65 -40.88 -5.84
N THR A 210 -12.01 -41.55 -4.74
CA THR A 210 -11.18 -42.57 -4.08
C THR A 210 -10.92 -43.78 -4.98
N ILE A 211 -11.93 -44.26 -5.70
CA ILE A 211 -11.79 -45.36 -6.67
C ILE A 211 -10.92 -44.92 -7.86
N SER A 212 -10.94 -43.64 -8.20
CA SER A 212 -10.26 -43.10 -9.38
C SER A 212 -8.82 -42.65 -9.14
N ASP A 213 -8.43 -42.41 -7.90
CA ASP A 213 -7.10 -41.92 -7.52
C ASP A 213 -6.05 -43.04 -7.70
N PRO A 214 -5.12 -42.94 -8.65
CA PRO A 214 -4.02 -43.88 -8.76
C PRO A 214 -2.87 -43.40 -7.85
N PHE A 215 -2.53 -44.21 -6.84
CA PHE A 215 -1.36 -44.17 -5.94
C PHE A 215 -1.55 -43.60 -4.52
N ASP A 216 -1.40 -44.50 -3.55
CA ASP A 216 -0.25 -44.37 -2.66
C ASP A 216 0.66 -45.59 -2.92
N SER A 217 1.87 -45.35 -3.42
CA SER A 217 2.66 -46.34 -4.18
C SER A 217 3.30 -47.47 -3.36
N GLU A 218 3.20 -47.44 -2.03
CA GLU A 218 3.91 -48.43 -1.18
C GLU A 218 3.06 -49.60 -0.66
N LYS A 219 1.72 -49.59 -0.77
CA LYS A 219 0.87 -50.74 -0.43
C LYS A 219 -0.34 -50.82 -1.36
N GLN A 220 -0.14 -51.48 -2.49
CA GLN A 220 -1.13 -51.61 -3.57
C GLN A 220 -2.13 -52.73 -3.30
N VAL A 221 -3.39 -52.37 -3.01
CA VAL A 221 -4.58 -53.14 -3.38
C VAL A 221 -5.62 -52.14 -3.89
N ALA A 222 -6.10 -52.33 -5.12
CA ALA A 222 -6.98 -51.38 -5.81
C ALA A 222 -8.42 -51.43 -5.28
N LEU A 223 -9.03 -50.26 -5.05
CA LEU A 223 -10.46 -50.09 -4.75
C LEU A 223 -11.37 -50.19 -5.99
N SER A 224 -10.86 -50.58 -7.15
CA SER A 224 -11.61 -50.74 -8.40
C SER A 224 -12.36 -52.08 -8.50
N SER A 225 -12.62 -52.72 -7.37
CA SER A 225 -12.80 -54.16 -7.29
C SER A 225 -14.17 -54.66 -7.76
N LEU A 226 -15.20 -53.80 -7.87
CA LEU A 226 -16.56 -54.16 -8.33
C LEU A 226 -16.69 -54.51 -9.83
N GLU A 227 -15.63 -54.41 -10.65
CA GLU A 227 -15.69 -54.64 -12.12
C GLU A 227 -16.87 -53.94 -12.84
N MET A 228 -17.47 -52.92 -12.23
CA MET A 228 -18.61 -52.18 -12.77
C MET A 228 -18.13 -50.91 -13.49
N GLU A 229 -18.79 -50.56 -14.59
CA GLU A 229 -18.66 -49.21 -15.14
C GLU A 229 -19.13 -48.17 -14.11
N LYS A 230 -18.46 -47.01 -14.05
CA LYS A 230 -18.76 -45.96 -13.07
C LYS A 230 -20.21 -45.51 -13.09
N ALA A 231 -20.81 -45.40 -14.28
CA ALA A 231 -22.22 -45.05 -14.43
C ALA A 231 -23.15 -46.08 -13.77
N SER A 232 -22.86 -47.37 -13.91
CA SER A 232 -23.61 -48.45 -13.27
C SER A 232 -23.42 -48.49 -11.76
N LEU A 233 -22.21 -48.17 -11.27
CA LEU A 233 -21.95 -48.04 -9.84
C LEU A 233 -22.77 -46.89 -9.23
N ILE A 234 -22.79 -45.74 -9.89
CA ILE A 234 -23.56 -44.57 -9.43
C ILE A 234 -25.05 -44.89 -9.40
N ASP A 235 -25.59 -45.49 -10.46
CA ASP A 235 -26.99 -45.89 -10.54
C ASP A 235 -27.36 -46.90 -9.44
N ALA A 236 -26.52 -47.90 -9.19
CA ALA A 236 -26.71 -48.88 -8.13
C ALA A 236 -26.67 -48.25 -6.73
N LEU A 237 -25.74 -47.32 -6.48
CA LEU A 237 -25.66 -46.58 -5.22
C LEU A 237 -26.92 -45.75 -5.00
N LEU A 238 -27.37 -44.99 -6.01
CA LEU A 238 -28.53 -44.11 -5.90
C LEU A 238 -29.85 -44.86 -5.69
N LYS A 239 -29.99 -46.05 -6.28
CA LYS A 239 -31.17 -46.91 -6.18
C LYS A 239 -31.19 -47.79 -4.92
N HIS A 240 -30.09 -47.90 -4.20
CA HIS A 240 -30.03 -48.70 -2.99
C HIS A 240 -30.96 -48.13 -1.90
N GLU A 241 -31.77 -48.98 -1.26
CA GLU A 241 -32.80 -48.55 -0.30
C GLU A 241 -32.23 -47.67 0.83
N THR A 242 -31.04 -48.04 1.34
CA THR A 242 -30.30 -47.27 2.37
C THR A 242 -29.91 -45.87 1.92
N ILE A 243 -29.61 -45.69 0.64
CA ILE A 243 -29.18 -44.42 0.07
C ILE A 243 -30.38 -43.59 -0.38
N ALA A 244 -31.47 -44.24 -0.80
CA ALA A 244 -32.72 -43.60 -1.17
C ALA A 244 -33.52 -43.07 0.05
N ALA A 245 -33.36 -43.68 1.22
CA ALA A 245 -34.01 -43.25 2.45
C ALA A 245 -33.32 -42.01 3.08
N PRO A 246 -34.08 -41.14 3.80
CA PRO A 246 -33.48 -40.11 4.63
C PRO A 246 -32.59 -40.70 5.73
N LEU A 247 -31.46 -40.07 6.01
CA LEU A 247 -30.62 -40.46 7.14
C LEU A 247 -31.32 -40.21 8.48
N THR A 248 -31.05 -41.09 9.44
CA THR A 248 -31.41 -40.87 10.85
C THR A 248 -30.56 -39.73 11.43
N GLU A 249 -31.12 -38.99 12.38
CA GLU A 249 -30.43 -37.89 13.06
C GLU A 249 -29.07 -38.33 13.62
N GLY A 250 -28.01 -37.59 13.27
CA GLY A 250 -26.63 -37.89 13.67
C GLY A 250 -25.86 -38.87 12.77
N ALA A 251 -26.49 -39.51 11.78
CA ALA A 251 -25.80 -40.35 10.80
C ALA A 251 -25.16 -39.50 9.68
N ARG A 252 -24.02 -39.95 9.13
CA ARG A 252 -23.32 -39.29 8.02
C ARG A 252 -23.55 -40.05 6.71
N TRP A 253 -23.68 -39.30 5.60
CA TRP A 253 -23.82 -39.89 4.27
C TRP A 253 -22.60 -40.72 3.85
N ILE A 254 -21.41 -40.35 4.30
CA ILE A 254 -20.19 -41.10 4.00
C ILE A 254 -20.19 -42.51 4.61
N ASP A 255 -20.79 -42.69 5.79
CA ASP A 255 -20.92 -44.00 6.46
C ASP A 255 -21.92 -44.88 5.71
N ALA A 256 -23.04 -44.29 5.28
CA ALA A 256 -24.06 -44.99 4.49
C ALA A 256 -23.52 -45.42 3.12
N VAL A 257 -22.83 -44.52 2.41
CA VAL A 257 -22.20 -44.82 1.11
C VAL A 257 -21.14 -45.91 1.26
N SER A 258 -20.30 -45.84 2.30
CA SER A 258 -19.30 -46.87 2.59
C SER A 258 -19.97 -48.22 2.86
N SER A 259 -20.97 -48.28 3.73
CA SER A 259 -21.70 -49.51 4.06
C SER A 259 -22.36 -50.16 2.83
N VAL A 260 -22.98 -49.36 1.96
CA VAL A 260 -23.57 -49.89 0.72
C VAL A 260 -22.52 -50.40 -0.24
N TYR A 261 -21.41 -49.67 -0.39
CA TYR A 261 -20.29 -50.13 -1.22
C TYR A 261 -19.71 -51.46 -0.72
N GLU A 262 -19.61 -51.64 0.60
CA GLU A 262 -19.19 -52.91 1.22
C GLU A 262 -20.18 -54.04 0.94
N GLN A 263 -21.48 -53.79 1.09
CA GLN A 263 -22.52 -54.77 0.78
C GLN A 263 -22.50 -55.20 -0.69
N MET A 264 -22.29 -54.24 -1.60
CA MET A 264 -22.13 -54.52 -3.03
C MET A 264 -20.91 -55.40 -3.29
N ALA A 265 -19.76 -55.11 -2.65
CA ALA A 265 -18.56 -55.93 -2.79
C ALA A 265 -18.76 -57.35 -2.25
N GLN A 266 -19.40 -57.50 -1.09
CA GLN A 266 -19.75 -58.81 -0.52
C GLN A 266 -20.68 -59.61 -1.44
N SER A 267 -21.67 -58.97 -2.06
CA SER A 267 -22.62 -59.63 -2.97
C SER A 267 -21.95 -60.20 -4.23
N GLN A 268 -20.80 -59.64 -4.60
CA GLN A 268 -19.99 -60.04 -5.75
C GLN A 268 -18.74 -60.87 -5.34
N ALA A 269 -18.66 -61.28 -4.07
CA ALA A 269 -17.53 -62.04 -3.50
C ALA A 269 -16.16 -61.36 -3.64
N ILE A 270 -16.15 -60.02 -3.59
CA ILE A 270 -14.95 -59.20 -3.70
C ILE A 270 -14.41 -58.83 -2.32
N VAL A 271 -13.10 -58.97 -2.14
CA VAL A 271 -12.39 -58.56 -0.92
C VAL A 271 -11.88 -57.14 -1.07
N LEU A 272 -12.37 -56.23 -0.22
CA LEU A 272 -11.91 -54.84 -0.19
C LEU A 272 -10.55 -54.71 0.52
N ALA A 273 -9.73 -53.75 0.08
CA ALA A 273 -8.40 -53.48 0.61
C ALA A 273 -8.44 -52.96 2.05
N ASP A 274 -7.48 -53.34 2.90
CA ASP A 274 -7.36 -52.79 4.26
C ASP A 274 -7.30 -51.25 4.24
N GLY A 275 -8.09 -50.62 5.11
CA GLY A 275 -8.15 -49.16 5.25
C GLY A 275 -8.95 -48.41 4.18
N TRP A 276 -9.72 -49.11 3.33
CA TRP A 276 -10.53 -48.49 2.27
C TRP A 276 -11.55 -47.44 2.77
N GLN A 277 -12.23 -47.71 3.88
CA GLN A 277 -13.19 -46.77 4.49
C GLN A 277 -12.51 -45.46 4.86
N LYS A 278 -11.32 -45.55 5.46
CA LYS A 278 -10.52 -44.38 5.82
C LYS A 278 -10.14 -43.56 4.60
N ARG A 279 -9.78 -44.20 3.47
CA ARG A 279 -9.43 -43.47 2.24
C ARG A 279 -10.63 -42.70 1.66
N ILE A 280 -11.82 -43.30 1.71
CA ILE A 280 -13.07 -42.63 1.32
C ILE A 280 -13.34 -41.44 2.24
N GLU A 281 -13.14 -41.62 3.55
CA GLU A 281 -13.28 -40.54 4.53
C GLU A 281 -12.25 -39.43 4.33
N ASP A 282 -10.99 -39.76 4.05
CA ASP A 282 -9.92 -38.79 3.77
C ASP A 282 -10.26 -37.96 2.50
N LYS A 283 -10.77 -38.60 1.43
CA LYS A 283 -11.24 -37.89 0.24
C LYS A 283 -12.49 -37.06 0.48
N TRP A 284 -13.41 -37.55 1.31
CA TRP A 284 -14.56 -36.77 1.74
C TRP A 284 -14.13 -35.50 2.47
N ILE A 285 -13.15 -35.58 3.37
CA ILE A 285 -12.56 -34.43 4.07
C ILE A 285 -11.87 -33.49 3.05
N GLU A 286 -11.08 -34.02 2.12
CA GLU A 286 -10.44 -33.23 1.05
C GLU A 286 -11.47 -32.45 0.21
N MET A 287 -12.62 -33.06 -0.12
CA MET A 287 -13.69 -32.41 -0.86
C MET A 287 -14.41 -31.29 -0.09
N HIS A 288 -14.36 -31.29 1.25
CA HIS A 288 -14.85 -30.18 2.08
C HIS A 288 -13.79 -29.08 2.24
N ALA A 289 -12.52 -29.43 2.08
CA ALA A 289 -11.36 -28.55 2.18
C ALA A 289 -10.59 -28.47 0.85
N VAL A 290 -11.31 -28.20 -0.25
CA VAL A 290 -10.66 -28.03 -1.55
C VAL A 290 -9.93 -26.69 -1.60
N GLU A 291 -8.64 -26.74 -1.92
CA GLU A 291 -7.81 -25.55 -2.14
C GLU A 291 -8.39 -24.66 -3.24
N GLN A 292 -8.24 -23.34 -3.10
CA GLN A 292 -8.74 -22.35 -4.05
C GLN A 292 -8.14 -22.48 -5.45
N SER A 293 -6.93 -23.04 -5.57
CA SER A 293 -6.26 -23.32 -6.84
C SER A 293 -6.72 -24.60 -7.54
N ASN A 294 -7.52 -25.43 -6.87
CA ASN A 294 -7.96 -26.70 -7.43
C ASN A 294 -9.24 -26.51 -8.27
N VAL A 295 -9.26 -27.03 -9.49
CA VAL A 295 -10.40 -26.91 -10.42
C VAL A 295 -11.70 -27.51 -9.86
N LEU A 296 -11.62 -28.47 -8.94
CA LEU A 296 -12.78 -29.01 -8.23
C LEU A 296 -13.49 -27.95 -7.38
N ARG A 297 -12.76 -26.93 -6.88
CA ARG A 297 -13.31 -25.86 -6.05
C ARG A 297 -14.46 -25.17 -6.74
N GLU A 298 -14.28 -24.80 -8.01
CA GLU A 298 -15.29 -24.03 -8.72
C GLU A 298 -16.54 -24.88 -9.06
N VAL A 299 -16.35 -26.18 -9.31
CA VAL A 299 -17.46 -27.13 -9.53
C VAL A 299 -18.32 -27.23 -8.28
N LEU A 300 -17.67 -27.30 -7.11
CA LEU A 300 -18.36 -27.28 -5.82
C LEU A 300 -18.97 -25.92 -5.51
N ASP A 301 -18.29 -24.82 -5.82
CA ASP A 301 -18.80 -23.47 -5.56
C ASP A 301 -20.06 -23.14 -6.40
N ASN A 302 -20.19 -23.70 -7.62
CA ASN A 302 -21.37 -23.55 -8.47
C ASN A 302 -22.64 -24.23 -7.93
N SER A 303 -22.50 -25.08 -6.91
CA SER A 303 -23.64 -25.70 -6.25
C SER A 303 -24.18 -24.90 -5.07
N TYR A 304 -23.63 -23.70 -4.80
CA TYR A 304 -24.17 -22.78 -3.80
C TYR A 304 -25.11 -21.75 -4.42
N PRO A 305 -26.09 -21.24 -3.65
CA PRO A 305 -26.96 -20.19 -4.13
C PRO A 305 -26.18 -18.91 -4.44
N THR A 306 -26.60 -18.21 -5.49
CA THR A 306 -26.09 -16.88 -5.83
C THR A 306 -27.03 -15.81 -5.31
N ARG A 307 -26.48 -14.74 -4.74
CA ARG A 307 -27.21 -13.55 -4.33
C ARG A 307 -26.83 -12.40 -5.25
N THR A 308 -27.80 -11.55 -5.60
CA THR A 308 -27.60 -10.42 -6.50
C THR A 308 -28.06 -9.13 -5.83
N LEU A 309 -27.28 -8.08 -5.99
CA LEU A 309 -27.56 -6.73 -5.51
C LEU A 309 -27.20 -5.73 -6.61
N VAL A 310 -28.00 -4.68 -6.77
CA VAL A 310 -27.66 -3.52 -7.61
C VAL A 310 -27.26 -2.36 -6.72
N LEU A 311 -26.11 -1.77 -6.98
CA LEU A 311 -25.64 -0.56 -6.28
C LEU A 311 -25.75 0.62 -7.23
N LYS A 312 -26.47 1.66 -6.80
CA LYS A 312 -26.58 2.94 -7.52
C LYS A 312 -25.96 4.05 -6.70
N GLY A 313 -24.86 4.60 -7.20
CA GLY A 313 -24.11 5.62 -6.51
C GLY A 313 -23.65 6.75 -7.42
N GLU A 314 -22.92 7.68 -6.81
CA GLU A 314 -22.51 8.92 -7.46
C GLU A 314 -21.14 9.38 -6.99
N THR A 315 -20.40 10.04 -7.88
CA THR A 315 -19.08 10.62 -7.60
C THR A 315 -19.17 12.12 -7.45
N VAL A 316 -18.16 12.73 -6.82
CA VAL A 316 -18.01 14.19 -6.78
C VAL A 316 -17.98 14.80 -8.19
N SER A 317 -18.45 16.04 -8.32
CA SER A 317 -18.57 16.75 -9.59
C SER A 317 -17.24 17.06 -10.28
N GLY A 318 -16.14 17.05 -9.52
CA GLY A 318 -14.78 17.23 -10.01
C GLY A 318 -14.25 16.04 -10.81
N MET A 319 -14.81 14.84 -10.64
CA MET A 319 -14.45 13.66 -11.44
C MET A 319 -15.17 13.70 -12.78
N LYS A 320 -14.43 13.87 -13.88
CA LYS A 320 -15.04 14.03 -15.22
C LYS A 320 -15.47 12.70 -15.82
N ASN A 321 -14.58 11.72 -15.86
CA ASN A 321 -14.83 10.40 -16.43
C ASN A 321 -14.31 9.30 -15.47
N PRO A 322 -14.93 9.16 -14.29
CA PRO A 322 -14.44 8.21 -13.31
C PRO A 322 -14.65 6.77 -13.79
N GLN A 323 -13.63 5.96 -13.58
CA GLN A 323 -13.65 4.51 -13.67
C GLN A 323 -14.03 3.94 -12.31
N ILE A 324 -15.13 3.19 -12.26
CA ILE A 324 -15.68 2.61 -11.03
C ILE A 324 -15.36 1.12 -10.98
N SER A 325 -14.81 0.68 -9.85
CA SER A 325 -14.59 -0.74 -9.56
C SER A 325 -15.06 -1.07 -8.14
N LEU A 326 -15.27 -2.36 -7.89
CA LEU A 326 -15.67 -2.87 -6.58
C LEU A 326 -14.63 -3.87 -6.11
N GLN A 327 -14.12 -3.67 -4.90
CA GLN A 327 -13.16 -4.55 -4.24
C GLN A 327 -13.85 -5.31 -3.12
N ILE A 328 -13.50 -6.58 -2.96
CA ILE A 328 -13.92 -7.42 -1.82
C ILE A 328 -12.74 -7.78 -0.93
N GLY A 329 -13.00 -7.78 0.38
CA GLY A 329 -12.13 -8.25 1.43
C GLY A 329 -11.06 -7.25 1.86
N SER A 330 -10.58 -7.42 3.09
CA SER A 330 -9.45 -6.71 3.70
C SER A 330 -8.39 -7.67 4.27
N TYR A 331 -8.54 -8.97 4.01
CA TYR A 331 -7.71 -10.03 4.60
C TYR A 331 -6.62 -10.48 3.63
N PRO A 332 -5.31 -10.48 3.98
CA PRO A 332 -4.29 -10.93 3.05
C PRO A 332 -4.14 -12.46 3.09
N ASN A 333 -4.83 -13.15 2.19
CA ASN A 333 -4.25 -14.36 1.59
C ASN A 333 -3.49 -13.90 0.34
N ASP A 334 -2.26 -13.41 0.56
CA ASP A 334 -1.47 -12.65 -0.40
C ASP A 334 -1.04 -13.51 -1.60
N PRO A 335 -1.40 -13.14 -2.84
CA PRO A 335 -1.01 -13.89 -4.03
C PRO A 335 0.50 -13.97 -4.28
N LEU A 336 1.32 -13.12 -3.63
CA LEU A 336 2.74 -12.93 -3.92
C LEU A 336 3.71 -13.46 -2.85
N ALA A 337 3.22 -13.99 -1.71
CA ALA A 337 4.07 -14.41 -0.58
C ALA A 337 4.21 -15.94 -0.44
N SER A 338 5.40 -16.45 -0.08
CA SER A 338 5.67 -17.88 0.11
C SER A 338 4.98 -18.46 1.37
N SER A 339 4.29 -19.58 1.17
CA SER A 339 3.61 -20.60 2.03
C SER A 339 3.42 -20.46 3.55
N HIS A 340 4.09 -19.58 4.31
CA HIS A 340 3.96 -19.53 5.77
C HIS A 340 2.71 -18.75 6.25
N TYR A 341 2.26 -17.78 5.47
CA TYR A 341 1.10 -16.92 5.76
C TYR A 341 -0.03 -17.06 4.72
N ASP A 342 0.07 -18.06 3.84
CA ASP A 342 -0.97 -18.39 2.85
C ASP A 342 -1.75 -19.61 3.36
N ASN A 343 -3.08 -19.49 3.44
CA ASN A 343 -3.95 -20.64 3.65
C ASN A 343 -4.59 -21.01 2.30
N PRO A 344 -4.18 -22.12 1.65
CA PRO A 344 -4.65 -22.47 0.32
C PRO A 344 -6.16 -22.73 0.26
N LEU A 345 -6.83 -22.92 1.40
CA LEU A 345 -8.29 -23.10 1.48
C LEU A 345 -9.07 -21.78 1.43
N LYS A 346 -8.41 -20.63 1.60
CA LYS A 346 -9.05 -19.32 1.72
C LYS A 346 -8.89 -18.46 0.46
N PRO A 347 -9.92 -17.71 0.05
CA PRO A 347 -9.84 -16.87 -1.13
C PRO A 347 -8.73 -15.82 -0.99
N LYS A 348 -8.02 -15.57 -2.09
CA LYS A 348 -7.03 -14.49 -2.18
C LYS A 348 -7.74 -13.14 -2.20
N ARG A 349 -7.28 -12.22 -1.36
CA ARG A 349 -7.91 -10.93 -1.05
C ARG A 349 -6.83 -9.88 -0.71
N PRO A 350 -7.09 -8.58 -0.93
CA PRO A 350 -8.27 -8.02 -1.58
C PRO A 350 -8.33 -8.36 -3.09
N LEU A 351 -9.53 -8.40 -3.67
CA LEU A 351 -9.74 -8.72 -5.09
C LEU A 351 -10.78 -7.78 -5.73
N LEU A 352 -10.55 -7.34 -6.97
CA LEU A 352 -11.57 -6.65 -7.76
C LEU A 352 -12.64 -7.65 -8.23
N LEU A 353 -13.89 -7.33 -7.95
CA LEU A 353 -15.04 -8.16 -8.28
C LEU A 353 -15.51 -7.94 -9.73
N PRO A 354 -16.01 -9.00 -10.40
CA PRO A 354 -16.75 -8.84 -11.64
C PRO A 354 -18.10 -8.15 -11.34
N ILE A 355 -18.34 -7.02 -12.01
CA ILE A 355 -19.56 -6.21 -11.91
C ILE A 355 -20.23 -6.09 -13.28
N THR A 356 -21.55 -6.13 -13.34
CA THR A 356 -22.29 -5.96 -14.61
C THR A 356 -22.81 -4.52 -14.71
N PRO A 357 -22.44 -3.75 -15.75
CA PRO A 357 -22.98 -2.42 -15.99
C PRO A 357 -24.49 -2.42 -16.21
N ALA A 358 -25.14 -1.28 -15.94
CA ALA A 358 -26.56 -1.09 -16.25
C ALA A 358 -26.88 -1.38 -17.74
N GLY A 359 -27.89 -2.21 -17.98
CA GLY A 359 -28.34 -2.58 -19.33
C GLY A 359 -27.37 -3.51 -20.10
N ALA A 360 -26.24 -3.90 -19.51
CA ALA A 360 -25.28 -4.81 -20.11
C ALA A 360 -25.52 -6.26 -19.66
N VAL A 361 -25.15 -7.20 -20.53
CA VAL A 361 -25.18 -8.65 -20.22
C VAL A 361 -23.81 -9.15 -19.76
N LYS A 362 -22.73 -8.48 -20.19
CA LYS A 362 -21.35 -8.86 -19.85
C LYS A 362 -20.85 -8.12 -18.61
N SER A 363 -20.20 -8.86 -17.72
CA SER A 363 -19.51 -8.30 -16.56
C SER A 363 -18.12 -7.75 -16.95
N SER A 364 -17.65 -6.78 -16.19
CA SER A 364 -16.32 -6.15 -16.26
C SER A 364 -15.79 -5.96 -14.84
N THR A 365 -14.49 -5.76 -14.65
CA THR A 365 -13.92 -5.36 -13.34
C THR A 365 -13.95 -3.85 -13.13
N VAL A 366 -14.19 -3.09 -14.20
CA VAL A 366 -14.26 -1.63 -14.22
C VAL A 366 -15.40 -1.17 -15.13
N ILE A 367 -16.17 -0.17 -14.71
CA ILE A 367 -17.20 0.49 -15.53
C ILE A 367 -16.97 1.99 -15.59
N GLU A 368 -17.39 2.64 -16.68
CA GLU A 368 -17.37 4.10 -16.77
C GLU A 368 -18.57 4.70 -16.02
N GLY A 369 -18.30 5.61 -15.09
CA GLY A 369 -19.31 6.38 -14.36
C GLY A 369 -19.88 7.51 -15.22
N ALA A 370 -20.76 7.16 -16.16
CA ALA A 370 -21.39 8.14 -17.05
C ALA A 370 -22.14 9.22 -16.25
N ASN A 371 -21.92 10.49 -16.58
CA ASN A 371 -22.53 11.65 -15.92
C ASN A 371 -22.30 11.73 -14.40
N ARG A 372 -21.21 11.14 -13.87
CA ARG A 372 -20.87 11.09 -12.43
C ARG A 372 -21.79 10.20 -11.60
N GLN A 373 -22.50 9.30 -12.27
CA GLN A 373 -23.38 8.31 -11.66
C GLN A 373 -22.87 6.93 -12.07
N PHE A 374 -23.09 5.94 -11.21
CA PHE A 374 -22.80 4.56 -11.54
C PHE A 374 -23.92 3.65 -11.06
N GLU A 375 -24.19 2.64 -11.88
CA GLU A 375 -25.10 1.56 -11.55
C GLU A 375 -24.41 0.26 -11.91
N LEU A 376 -24.17 -0.56 -10.88
CA LEU A 376 -23.47 -1.83 -11.02
C LEU A 376 -24.29 -2.93 -10.39
N ARG A 377 -24.42 -4.06 -11.11
CA ARG A 377 -25.03 -5.28 -10.59
C ARG A 377 -23.93 -6.24 -10.18
N LEU A 378 -23.97 -6.63 -8.90
CA LEU A 378 -23.06 -7.55 -8.27
C LEU A 378 -23.76 -8.87 -8.00
N THR A 379 -23.14 -9.99 -8.38
CA THR A 379 -23.63 -11.34 -8.07
C THR A 379 -22.55 -12.12 -7.36
N LEU A 380 -22.81 -12.56 -6.14
CA LEU A 380 -21.88 -13.30 -5.29
C LEU A 380 -22.44 -14.67 -4.91
N ARG A 381 -21.57 -15.68 -4.79
CA ARG A 381 -21.92 -17.02 -4.32
C ARG A 381 -21.91 -17.07 -2.79
N ASP A 382 -22.96 -17.63 -2.20
CA ASP A 382 -23.12 -17.82 -0.75
C ASP A 382 -22.57 -19.19 -0.32
N THR A 383 -21.24 -19.31 -0.32
CA THR A 383 -20.52 -20.59 -0.13
C THR A 383 -20.54 -21.13 1.29
N ALA A 384 -21.04 -20.36 2.26
CA ALA A 384 -21.14 -20.77 3.66
C ALA A 384 -22.56 -20.60 4.23
N ASN A 385 -23.56 -20.36 3.38
CA ASN A 385 -24.93 -19.99 3.79
C ASN A 385 -24.95 -18.81 4.79
N GLY A 386 -24.01 -17.88 4.63
CA GLY A 386 -23.82 -16.72 5.50
C GLY A 386 -24.78 -15.58 5.18
N PHE A 387 -25.52 -15.63 4.06
CA PHE A 387 -26.47 -14.58 3.71
C PHE A 387 -27.62 -14.47 4.71
N ASP A 388 -28.30 -15.59 5.01
CA ASP A 388 -29.49 -15.57 5.88
C ASP A 388 -29.12 -15.39 7.36
N ALA A 389 -27.97 -15.93 7.79
CA ALA A 389 -27.47 -15.75 9.15
C ALA A 389 -26.91 -14.33 9.38
N CYS A 390 -26.34 -13.72 8.34
CA CYS A 390 -25.65 -12.44 8.30
C CYS A 390 -24.96 -12.06 9.62
N GLN A 391 -23.80 -12.67 9.89
CA GLN A 391 -23.01 -12.42 11.09
C GLN A 391 -21.60 -11.88 10.78
N PRO A 392 -21.48 -10.76 10.04
CA PRO A 392 -20.18 -10.20 9.71
C PRO A 392 -19.32 -9.98 10.96
N THR A 393 -18.01 -10.08 10.84
CA THR A 393 -17.10 -9.80 11.97
C THR A 393 -17.13 -8.31 12.42
N GLY A 394 -16.98 -8.09 13.72
CA GLY A 394 -16.88 -6.73 14.29
C GLY A 394 -15.48 -6.12 14.14
N ASN A 395 -15.08 -5.28 15.09
CA ASN A 395 -13.73 -4.74 15.22
C ASN A 395 -12.73 -5.71 15.89
N GLU A 396 -13.11 -6.98 16.10
CA GLU A 396 -12.33 -7.91 16.94
C GLU A 396 -11.03 -8.40 16.27
N VAL A 397 -9.98 -8.49 17.10
CA VAL A 397 -8.61 -8.88 16.75
C VAL A 397 -8.50 -10.40 16.69
N TYR A 398 -8.06 -10.90 15.54
CA TYR A 398 -7.37 -12.19 15.30
C TYR A 398 -7.85 -13.41 16.11
N VAL A 399 -8.55 -14.33 15.43
CA VAL A 399 -8.53 -15.75 15.82
C VAL A 399 -7.33 -16.41 15.16
N TYR A 400 -6.38 -16.84 16.00
CA TYR A 400 -5.28 -17.71 15.58
C TYR A 400 -5.90 -19.01 15.06
N TYR A 401 -5.66 -19.34 13.79
CA TYR A 401 -6.17 -20.59 13.24
C TYR A 401 -5.47 -21.76 13.91
N ASP A 402 -6.27 -22.65 14.49
CA ASP A 402 -5.79 -23.96 14.87
C ASP A 402 -5.57 -24.76 13.58
N LYS A 403 -4.33 -25.21 13.32
CA LYS A 403 -4.06 -26.13 12.20
C LYS A 403 -4.78 -27.48 12.36
N ASN A 404 -5.35 -27.72 13.54
CA ASN A 404 -6.17 -28.86 13.89
C ASN A 404 -7.69 -28.56 13.86
N GLU A 405 -8.12 -27.39 13.34
CA GLU A 405 -9.54 -27.10 13.17
C GLU A 405 -10.16 -28.17 12.28
N ASP A 406 -11.26 -28.76 12.76
CA ASP A 406 -11.97 -29.83 12.07
C ASP A 406 -12.51 -29.29 10.74
N LEU A 407 -11.82 -29.60 9.64
CA LEU A 407 -12.14 -29.16 8.29
C LEU A 407 -13.53 -29.62 7.80
N THR A 408 -14.20 -30.51 8.55
CA THR A 408 -15.58 -30.93 8.30
C THR A 408 -16.62 -30.04 8.99
N LYS A 409 -16.20 -29.07 9.82
CA LYS A 409 -17.07 -28.12 10.50
C LYS A 409 -16.96 -26.72 9.88
N PRO A 410 -18.06 -25.94 9.83
CA PRO A 410 -17.99 -24.54 9.48
C PRO A 410 -17.02 -23.82 10.44
N SER A 411 -16.04 -23.11 9.89
CA SER A 411 -15.16 -22.27 10.71
C SER A 411 -16.00 -21.28 11.52
N ALA A 412 -15.59 -20.96 12.75
CA ALA A 412 -16.28 -19.96 13.58
C ALA A 412 -16.36 -18.55 12.93
N HIS A 413 -15.53 -18.32 11.91
CA HIS A 413 -15.53 -17.11 11.07
C HIS A 413 -15.51 -17.50 9.58
N PRO A 414 -16.68 -17.81 8.99
CA PRO A 414 -16.76 -18.18 7.59
C PRO A 414 -16.19 -17.06 6.72
N THR A 415 -15.09 -17.35 6.01
CA THR A 415 -14.56 -16.48 4.96
C THR A 415 -15.38 -16.73 3.70
N ASP A 416 -16.55 -16.12 3.63
CA ASP A 416 -17.44 -16.17 2.48
C ASP A 416 -17.56 -14.81 1.79
N ASN A 417 -18.16 -14.79 0.61
CA ASN A 417 -18.35 -13.54 -0.12
C ASN A 417 -19.46 -12.65 0.50
N MET A 418 -20.29 -13.18 1.41
CA MET A 418 -21.45 -12.48 1.95
C MET A 418 -21.06 -11.51 3.07
N GLN A 419 -19.99 -11.83 3.80
CA GLN A 419 -19.61 -11.17 5.05
C GLN A 419 -18.27 -10.40 4.95
N ASP A 420 -17.62 -10.44 3.80
CA ASP A 420 -16.39 -9.67 3.50
C ASP A 420 -16.70 -8.16 3.27
N LEU A 421 -15.75 -7.29 3.62
CA LEU A 421 -15.84 -5.85 3.36
C LEU A 421 -15.89 -5.57 1.86
N LEU A 422 -16.94 -4.88 1.39
CA LEU A 422 -17.00 -4.30 0.05
C LEU A 422 -16.50 -2.85 0.08
N THR A 423 -15.65 -2.50 -0.88
CA THR A 423 -15.11 -1.14 -1.08
C THR A 423 -15.35 -0.71 -2.51
N VAL A 424 -16.02 0.43 -2.70
CA VAL A 424 -16.12 1.06 -4.02
C VAL A 424 -14.90 1.93 -4.25
N ILE A 425 -14.31 1.82 -5.43
CA ILE A 425 -13.15 2.60 -5.85
C ILE A 425 -13.54 3.38 -7.10
N ALA A 426 -13.38 4.71 -7.06
CA ALA A 426 -13.54 5.61 -8.19
C ALA A 426 -12.19 6.24 -8.55
N TYR A 427 -11.69 5.92 -9.74
CA TYR A 427 -10.45 6.47 -10.28
C TYR A 427 -10.77 7.45 -11.40
N ASP A 428 -10.24 8.68 -11.35
CA ASP A 428 -10.38 9.66 -12.43
C ASP A 428 -9.06 9.78 -13.20
N PRO A 429 -8.94 9.22 -14.42
CA PRO A 429 -7.71 9.27 -15.21
C PRO A 429 -7.25 10.69 -15.55
N ALA A 430 -8.16 11.67 -15.56
CA ALA A 430 -7.83 13.06 -15.89
C ALA A 430 -7.07 13.77 -14.76
N SER A 431 -7.35 13.43 -13.50
CA SER A 431 -6.68 14.02 -12.33
C SER A 431 -5.70 13.07 -11.63
N GLY A 432 -5.74 11.77 -11.97
CA GLY A 432 -4.98 10.73 -11.29
C GLY A 432 -5.52 10.37 -9.90
N VAL A 433 -6.62 10.99 -9.48
CA VAL A 433 -7.21 10.78 -8.14
C VAL A 433 -7.96 9.45 -8.09
N GLU A 434 -7.65 8.64 -7.08
CA GLU A 434 -8.45 7.49 -6.67
C GLU A 434 -9.14 7.78 -5.34
N MET A 435 -10.47 7.70 -5.32
CA MET A 435 -11.29 7.81 -4.11
C MET A 435 -11.93 6.47 -3.77
N ARG A 436 -11.98 6.15 -2.47
CA ARG A 436 -12.54 4.92 -1.94
C ARG A 436 -13.69 5.18 -0.98
N SER A 437 -14.66 4.27 -0.93
CA SER A 437 -15.74 4.27 0.06
C SER A 437 -16.00 2.85 0.58
N TYR A 438 -16.03 2.69 1.91
CA TYR A 438 -16.27 1.41 2.57
C TYR A 438 -17.76 1.15 2.71
N LEU A 439 -18.25 0.11 2.06
CA LEU A 439 -19.68 -0.23 2.08
C LEU A 439 -20.04 -1.26 3.15
N GLY A 440 -19.09 -2.05 3.67
CA GLY A 440 -19.32 -3.17 4.58
C GLY A 440 -19.77 -4.45 3.88
N ALA A 441 -20.39 -5.37 4.63
CA ALA A 441 -20.74 -6.71 4.15
C ALA A 441 -21.92 -6.72 3.16
N PHE A 442 -21.86 -7.61 2.15
CA PHE A 442 -22.94 -7.80 1.17
C PHE A 442 -24.29 -8.12 1.83
N CYS A 443 -24.29 -9.00 2.85
CA CYS A 443 -25.53 -9.41 3.51
C CYS A 443 -26.20 -8.26 4.28
N GLU A 444 -25.43 -7.31 4.83
CA GLU A 444 -26.00 -6.12 5.50
C GLU A 444 -26.56 -5.14 4.47
N LEU A 445 -25.87 -4.94 3.34
CA LEU A 445 -26.35 -4.07 2.26
C LEU A 445 -27.70 -4.54 1.69
N ALA A 446 -27.90 -5.85 1.60
CA ALA A 446 -29.16 -6.45 1.14
C ALA A 446 -30.22 -6.57 2.26
N SER A 447 -29.93 -6.09 3.47
CA SER A 447 -30.85 -6.20 4.60
C SER A 447 -31.96 -5.13 4.54
N PRO A 448 -33.11 -5.36 5.21
CA PRO A 448 -34.21 -4.38 5.26
C PRO A 448 -33.84 -3.04 5.93
N ASP A 449 -32.74 -3.01 6.69
CA ASP A 449 -32.26 -1.79 7.35
C ASP A 449 -31.60 -0.82 6.35
N ILE A 450 -31.02 -1.37 5.27
CA ILE A 450 -30.33 -0.61 4.21
C ILE A 450 -31.18 -0.56 2.95
N ASP A 451 -31.52 -1.71 2.37
CA ASP A 451 -32.48 -1.84 1.28
C ASP A 451 -33.91 -1.77 1.85
N LYS A 452 -34.35 -0.55 2.14
CA LYS A 452 -35.62 -0.27 2.84
C LYS A 452 -36.84 -0.70 2.05
N ASN A 453 -36.75 -0.68 0.72
CA ASN A 453 -37.86 -1.01 -0.17
C ASN A 453 -37.81 -2.49 -0.63
N GLN A 454 -36.72 -3.20 -0.35
CA GLN A 454 -36.47 -4.61 -0.66
C GLN A 454 -36.58 -4.94 -2.15
N ASP A 455 -36.23 -3.99 -3.02
CA ASP A 455 -36.24 -4.18 -4.47
C ASP A 455 -34.92 -4.75 -5.01
N GLY A 456 -33.93 -4.97 -4.14
CA GLY A 456 -32.60 -5.46 -4.50
C GLY A 456 -31.69 -4.39 -5.10
N ILE A 457 -32.07 -3.12 -4.99
CA ILE A 457 -31.34 -1.95 -5.46
C ILE A 457 -31.05 -1.03 -4.27
N VAL A 458 -29.78 -0.92 -3.90
CA VAL A 458 -29.34 0.04 -2.88
C VAL A 458 -28.92 1.33 -3.57
N THR A 459 -29.62 2.41 -3.26
CA THR A 459 -29.34 3.75 -3.78
C THR A 459 -28.51 4.58 -2.81
N ALA A 460 -27.88 5.65 -3.31
CA ALA A 460 -27.16 6.62 -2.50
C ALA A 460 -28.03 7.39 -1.49
N ASP A 461 -29.35 7.40 -1.68
CA ASP A 461 -30.29 8.01 -0.72
C ASP A 461 -30.66 7.05 0.41
N GLU A 462 -30.66 5.74 0.14
CA GLU A 462 -30.80 4.71 1.17
C GLU A 462 -29.51 4.51 1.96
N PHE A 463 -28.37 4.53 1.25
CA PHE A 463 -27.06 4.30 1.83
C PHE A 463 -26.05 5.38 1.40
N PRO A 464 -25.84 6.42 2.25
CA PRO A 464 -25.02 7.58 1.89
C PRO A 464 -23.57 7.29 1.50
N ARG A 465 -23.00 6.13 1.88
CA ARG A 465 -21.63 5.74 1.49
C ARG A 465 -21.49 5.39 0.00
N LEU A 466 -22.59 5.26 -0.74
CA LEU A 466 -22.57 5.21 -2.21
C LEU A 466 -22.35 6.59 -2.86
N LYS A 467 -22.36 7.67 -2.08
CA LYS A 467 -21.86 8.99 -2.48
C LYS A 467 -20.35 8.98 -2.26
N ILE A 468 -19.57 8.82 -3.31
CA ILE A 468 -18.09 8.84 -3.23
C ILE A 468 -17.66 10.29 -3.06
N SER A 469 -17.75 10.76 -1.82
CA SER A 469 -17.48 12.13 -1.36
C SER A 469 -16.05 12.27 -0.82
N PHE A 470 -15.58 13.51 -0.67
CA PHE A 470 -14.29 13.77 -0.03
C PHE A 470 -14.27 13.26 1.41
N GLU A 471 -15.38 13.44 2.14
CA GLU A 471 -15.55 12.92 3.50
C GLU A 471 -15.40 11.39 3.57
N ASN A 472 -16.13 10.65 2.73
CA ASN A 472 -16.08 9.18 2.73
C ASN A 472 -14.68 8.67 2.36
N ASN A 473 -14.01 9.36 1.42
CA ASN A 473 -12.65 9.03 1.05
C ASN A 473 -11.63 9.32 2.16
N ALA A 474 -11.76 10.46 2.85
CA ALA A 474 -10.92 10.80 4.00
C ALA A 474 -11.08 9.76 5.11
N HIS A 475 -12.31 9.32 5.39
CA HIS A 475 -12.56 8.22 6.30
C HIS A 475 -11.90 6.91 5.85
N ALA A 476 -11.96 6.56 4.57
CA ALA A 476 -11.32 5.35 4.04
C ALA A 476 -9.79 5.39 4.21
N LEU A 477 -9.15 6.51 3.88
CA LEU A 477 -7.70 6.71 4.05
C LEU A 477 -7.28 6.59 5.53
N LEU A 478 -7.98 7.26 6.44
CA LEU A 478 -7.70 7.19 7.88
C LEU A 478 -7.99 5.81 8.47
N ALA A 479 -8.98 5.09 7.92
CA ALA A 479 -9.32 3.73 8.33
C ALA A 479 -8.24 2.71 7.95
N GLU A 480 -7.50 2.91 6.84
CA GLU A 480 -6.34 2.07 6.50
C GLU A 480 -5.25 2.15 7.58
N ARG A 481 -5.02 3.33 8.17
CA ARG A 481 -4.04 3.52 9.24
C ARG A 481 -4.51 2.96 10.58
N SER A 482 -5.73 3.28 10.97
CA SER A 482 -6.29 2.90 12.28
C SER A 482 -6.68 1.41 12.37
N GLY A 483 -6.81 0.71 11.24
CA GLY A 483 -7.09 -0.72 11.16
C GLY A 483 -5.90 -1.65 11.47
N LEU A 484 -4.68 -1.11 11.60
CA LEU A 484 -3.46 -1.89 11.81
C LEU A 484 -3.27 -2.34 13.27
N MET A 485 -2.48 -3.40 13.50
CA MET A 485 -2.16 -3.90 14.85
C MET A 485 -0.92 -3.21 15.46
N HIS A 486 -0.74 -3.38 16.78
CA HIS A 486 0.28 -2.74 17.63
C HIS A 486 1.76 -2.95 17.20
N HIS A 487 2.04 -3.77 16.18
CA HIS A 487 3.39 -4.04 15.66
C HIS A 487 3.49 -3.99 14.13
N GLY A 488 2.64 -3.20 13.47
CA GLY A 488 2.80 -2.96 12.03
C GLY A 488 2.36 -4.09 11.11
N GLY A 489 2.18 -5.31 11.63
CA GLY A 489 1.64 -6.45 10.89
C GLY A 489 0.28 -6.12 10.27
N GLY A 490 0.24 -6.13 8.94
CA GLY A 490 -0.87 -5.67 8.12
C GLY A 490 -2.12 -6.50 8.35
N GLN A 491 -3.16 -5.81 8.80
CA GLN A 491 -4.53 -6.13 8.46
C GLN A 491 -5.05 -4.88 7.75
N TYR A 492 -5.48 -4.98 6.49
CA TYR A 492 -6.19 -3.86 5.85
C TYR A 492 -7.47 -3.55 6.66
N ALA A 493 -8.10 -2.39 6.45
CA ALA A 493 -9.25 -1.92 7.24
C ALA A 493 -10.21 -3.05 7.69
N LYS A 494 -10.30 -3.28 9.02
CA LYS A 494 -11.10 -4.36 9.64
C LYS A 494 -12.40 -3.95 10.34
N PRO A 495 -13.32 -3.34 9.62
CA PRO A 495 -14.73 -3.45 9.96
C PRO A 495 -15.52 -4.07 8.81
N VAL A 496 -16.20 -5.20 9.05
CA VAL A 496 -17.15 -5.75 8.06
C VAL A 496 -18.61 -5.53 8.43
N LYS A 497 -18.91 -5.29 9.73
CA LYS A 497 -20.21 -4.76 10.17
C LYS A 497 -20.33 -3.25 9.94
N GLN A 498 -21.49 -2.77 9.50
CA GLN A 498 -21.77 -1.33 9.38
C GLN A 498 -21.46 -0.56 10.66
N ALA A 499 -21.97 -1.04 11.79
CA ALA A 499 -21.77 -0.39 13.09
C ALA A 499 -20.29 -0.33 13.50
N ALA A 500 -19.47 -1.29 13.04
CA ALA A 500 -18.03 -1.28 13.27
C ALA A 500 -17.34 -0.19 12.42
N ILE A 501 -17.78 -0.01 11.16
CA ILE A 501 -17.33 1.09 10.30
C ILE A 501 -17.73 2.43 10.93
N ASP A 502 -18.98 2.57 11.40
CA ASP A 502 -19.46 3.79 12.07
C ASP A 502 -18.62 4.11 13.32
N THR A 503 -18.35 3.09 14.14
CA THR A 503 -17.52 3.23 15.34
C THR A 503 -16.08 3.63 15.00
N LEU A 504 -15.54 3.14 13.88
CA LEU A 504 -14.22 3.51 13.39
C LEU A 504 -14.21 4.96 12.91
N PHE A 505 -15.18 5.34 12.08
CA PHE A 505 -15.30 6.68 11.51
C PHE A 505 -15.51 7.73 12.60
N ALA A 506 -16.23 7.39 13.68
CA ALA A 506 -16.41 8.25 14.84
C ALA A 506 -15.10 8.59 15.60
N LYS A 507 -14.00 7.87 15.34
CA LYS A 507 -12.67 8.18 15.89
C LYS A 507 -11.92 9.25 15.09
N HIS A 508 -12.35 9.55 13.86
CA HIS A 508 -11.70 10.54 13.03
C HIS A 508 -12.20 11.93 13.41
N THR A 509 -11.29 12.83 13.73
CA THR A 509 -11.65 14.19 14.14
C THR A 509 -12.00 15.05 12.91
N PRO A 510 -12.79 16.12 13.08
CA PRO A 510 -13.09 17.05 11.99
C PRO A 510 -11.83 17.60 11.30
N GLU A 511 -10.77 17.87 12.06
CA GLU A 511 -9.49 18.39 11.56
C GLU A 511 -8.80 17.39 10.62
N MET A 512 -8.81 16.11 10.98
CA MET A 512 -8.25 15.05 10.12
C MET A 512 -9.03 14.92 8.82
N LEU A 513 -10.36 14.96 8.88
CA LEU A 513 -11.22 14.87 7.70
C LEU A 513 -11.03 16.07 6.77
N GLN A 514 -10.99 17.28 7.34
CA GLN A 514 -10.72 18.51 6.62
C GLN A 514 -9.35 18.50 5.93
N LEU A 515 -8.30 18.04 6.62
CA LEU A 515 -6.96 17.96 6.06
C LEU A 515 -6.88 16.95 4.90
N MET A 516 -7.32 15.72 5.13
CA MET A 516 -7.23 14.67 4.11
C MET A 516 -8.10 15.01 2.89
N SER A 517 -9.29 15.56 3.10
CA SER A 517 -10.12 16.07 2.01
C SER A 517 -9.40 17.17 1.23
N SER A 518 -8.66 18.05 1.92
CA SER A 518 -7.92 19.16 1.30
C SER A 518 -6.75 18.67 0.46
N ILE A 519 -6.09 17.60 0.88
CA ILE A 519 -5.01 16.96 0.12
C ILE A 519 -5.57 16.35 -1.18
N VAL A 520 -6.68 15.62 -1.09
CA VAL A 520 -7.33 14.99 -2.27
C VAL A 520 -7.88 16.05 -3.24
N ALA A 521 -8.52 17.09 -2.72
CA ALA A 521 -9.03 18.19 -3.53
C ALA A 521 -7.90 19.00 -4.19
N MET A 522 -6.73 19.11 -3.55
CA MET A 522 -5.56 19.80 -4.12
C MET A 522 -5.09 19.09 -5.38
N GLN A 523 -4.90 17.76 -5.32
CA GLN A 523 -4.58 16.93 -6.48
C GLN A 523 -5.63 17.09 -7.58
N MET A 524 -6.92 16.97 -7.22
CA MET A 524 -8.01 17.09 -8.19
C MET A 524 -8.02 18.47 -8.85
N ALA A 525 -7.96 19.54 -8.06
CA ALA A 525 -8.01 20.92 -8.54
C ALA A 525 -6.81 21.28 -9.43
N SER A 526 -5.62 20.75 -9.13
CA SER A 526 -4.42 20.94 -9.93
C SER A 526 -4.68 20.63 -11.41
N ALA A 527 -5.33 19.49 -11.69
CA ALA A 527 -5.68 19.06 -13.04
C ALA A 527 -6.73 19.95 -13.74
N HIS A 528 -7.53 20.72 -13.00
CA HIS A 528 -8.57 21.59 -13.56
C HIS A 528 -8.13 23.04 -13.75
N ASN A 529 -7.26 23.57 -12.88
CA ASN A 529 -6.98 25.00 -12.82
C ASN A 529 -5.50 25.39 -12.95
N ASN A 530 -4.55 24.45 -12.90
CA ASN A 530 -3.10 24.69 -12.89
C ASN A 530 -2.60 25.69 -11.83
N LYS A 531 -3.43 26.02 -10.82
CA LYS A 531 -3.11 26.98 -9.74
C LYS A 531 -2.72 26.30 -8.44
N LEU A 532 -2.95 24.99 -8.33
CA LEU A 532 -2.54 24.18 -7.19
C LEU A 532 -1.50 23.15 -7.66
N PRO A 533 -0.56 22.76 -6.80
CA PRO A 533 0.43 21.75 -7.14
C PRO A 533 -0.22 20.38 -7.32
N ALA A 534 0.32 19.59 -8.26
CA ALA A 534 0.03 18.17 -8.32
C ALA A 534 0.88 17.50 -7.25
N ILE A 535 0.26 16.77 -6.33
CA ILE A 535 0.93 16.05 -5.25
C ILE A 535 1.58 14.77 -5.81
N ASP A 536 0.93 14.16 -6.80
CA ASP A 536 1.41 12.99 -7.50
C ASP A 536 1.17 13.13 -9.02
N ASN A 537 2.12 12.67 -9.82
CA ASN A 537 2.02 12.64 -11.28
C ASN A 537 1.72 11.22 -11.82
N ALA A 538 1.69 10.21 -10.94
CA ALA A 538 1.38 8.83 -11.25
C ALA A 538 -0.11 8.50 -11.06
N SER A 539 -0.53 7.32 -11.53
CA SER A 539 -1.89 6.80 -11.38
C SER A 539 -2.21 6.26 -9.96
N ASP A 540 -1.40 6.58 -8.95
CA ASP A 540 -1.43 5.93 -7.63
C ASP A 540 -1.48 6.94 -6.46
N PHE A 541 -2.16 8.07 -6.68
CA PHE A 541 -2.29 9.14 -5.69
C PHE A 541 -2.83 8.65 -4.33
N PHE A 542 -3.69 7.61 -4.31
CA PHE A 542 -4.19 7.05 -3.06
C PHE A 542 -3.04 6.52 -2.18
N ARG A 543 -2.02 5.87 -2.76
CA ARG A 543 -0.84 5.44 -2.01
C ARG A 543 -0.01 6.62 -1.54
N THR A 544 0.14 7.66 -2.35
CA THR A 544 0.83 8.89 -1.94
C THR A 544 0.11 9.54 -0.74
N ALA A 545 -1.23 9.64 -0.79
CA ALA A 545 -2.03 10.12 0.34
C ALA A 545 -1.93 9.21 1.58
N ALA A 546 -1.83 7.90 1.38
CA ALA A 546 -1.63 6.93 2.47
C ALA A 546 -0.20 7.01 3.07
N GLN A 547 0.82 7.29 2.27
CA GLN A 547 2.21 7.51 2.73
C GLN A 547 2.32 8.72 3.65
N LEU A 548 1.53 9.78 3.41
CA LEU A 548 1.40 10.91 4.34
C LEU A 548 0.85 10.49 5.71
N LEU A 549 0.19 9.32 5.79
CA LEU A 549 -0.25 8.66 7.02
C LEU A 549 0.72 7.56 7.50
N ASP A 550 1.98 7.59 7.05
CA ASP A 550 3.05 6.62 7.39
C ASP A 550 2.70 5.18 6.98
N LEU A 551 1.96 5.01 5.87
CA LEU A 551 1.67 3.71 5.27
C LEU A 551 2.61 3.42 4.09
N ASP A 552 3.50 2.44 4.24
CA ASP A 552 4.37 1.94 3.18
C ASP A 552 3.90 0.58 2.68
N TYR A 553 3.13 0.58 1.59
CA TYR A 553 2.62 -0.65 0.96
C TYR A 553 3.71 -1.58 0.38
N ASN A 554 4.97 -1.13 0.30
CA ASN A 554 6.09 -1.94 -0.19
C ASN A 554 6.88 -2.62 0.94
N ALA A 555 6.51 -2.40 2.21
CA ALA A 555 7.21 -2.96 3.35
C ALA A 555 7.21 -4.50 3.37
N GLN A 556 8.35 -5.08 3.76
CA GLN A 556 8.51 -6.53 3.88
C GLN A 556 7.66 -7.10 5.04
N TYR A 557 7.27 -8.37 4.94
CA TYR A 557 6.48 -9.10 5.95
C TYR A 557 5.13 -8.49 6.30
N ARG A 558 4.54 -7.72 5.36
CA ARG A 558 3.27 -7.00 5.55
C ARG A 558 3.34 -5.95 6.67
N MET A 559 4.54 -5.45 7.02
CA MET A 559 4.69 -4.40 8.05
C MET A 559 4.48 -3.00 7.48
N TYR A 560 3.28 -2.72 6.97
CA TYR A 560 2.97 -1.47 6.25
C TYR A 560 3.04 -0.19 7.10
N SER A 561 3.17 -0.34 8.41
CA SER A 561 3.34 0.76 9.34
C SER A 561 4.18 0.31 10.54
N LYS A 562 4.71 1.26 11.32
CA LYS A 562 5.30 0.98 12.64
C LYS A 562 4.31 1.14 13.81
N SER A 563 3.12 1.70 13.58
CA SER A 563 2.10 2.02 14.59
C SER A 563 0.68 2.12 13.99
N ASN A 564 -0.34 1.83 14.79
CA ASN A 564 -1.74 2.04 14.40
C ASN A 564 -2.33 3.36 14.92
N LEU A 565 -1.50 4.21 15.53
CA LEU A 565 -1.89 5.55 15.92
C LEU A 565 -2.01 6.43 14.67
N LEU A 566 -3.11 7.18 14.59
CA LEU A 566 -3.29 8.21 13.59
C LEU A 566 -2.30 9.34 13.86
N PRO A 567 -1.57 9.83 12.84
CA PRO A 567 -0.70 10.98 13.01
C PRO A 567 -1.52 12.23 13.33
N GLU A 568 -0.96 13.13 14.12
CA GLU A 568 -1.56 14.44 14.34
C GLU A 568 -1.60 15.21 13.01
N PRO A 569 -2.66 16.01 12.71
CA PRO A 569 -2.78 16.75 11.45
C PRO A 569 -1.54 17.57 11.09
N PHE A 570 -0.86 18.13 12.09
CA PHE A 570 0.38 18.88 11.88
C PHE A 570 1.51 18.04 11.28
N GLN A 571 1.64 16.76 11.67
CA GLN A 571 2.69 15.88 11.13
C GLN A 571 2.44 15.61 9.65
N VAL A 572 1.18 15.40 9.29
CA VAL A 572 0.74 15.21 7.89
C VAL A 572 1.02 16.47 7.07
N ILE A 573 0.79 17.67 7.63
CA ILE A 573 1.14 18.95 6.98
C ILE A 573 2.65 19.04 6.72
N GLN A 574 3.50 18.67 7.67
CA GLN A 574 4.96 18.71 7.45
C GLN A 574 5.41 17.70 6.38
N LEU A 575 4.80 16.52 6.33
CA LEU A 575 5.07 15.56 5.25
C LEU A 575 4.59 16.08 3.90
N LEU A 576 3.43 16.74 3.85
CA LEU A 576 2.89 17.36 2.64
C LEU A 576 3.80 18.48 2.13
N LYS A 577 4.33 19.34 3.02
CA LYS A 577 5.29 20.40 2.66
C LYS A 577 6.55 19.82 2.02
N ASN A 578 7.00 18.66 2.49
CA ASN A 578 8.20 17.99 1.99
C ASN A 578 8.00 17.28 0.63
N ILE A 579 6.79 17.28 0.07
CA ILE A 579 6.57 16.84 -1.31
C ILE A 579 7.15 17.89 -2.26
N SER A 580 8.08 17.47 -3.13
CA SER A 580 8.82 18.35 -4.04
C SER A 580 7.93 19.33 -4.79
N ASP A 581 6.87 18.85 -5.43
CA ASP A 581 5.98 19.70 -6.24
C ASP A 581 5.18 20.70 -5.38
N VAL A 582 4.86 20.35 -4.14
CA VAL A 582 4.20 21.28 -3.19
C VAL A 582 5.20 22.35 -2.72
N ALA A 583 6.40 21.94 -2.33
CA ALA A 583 7.44 22.82 -1.84
C ALA A 583 7.84 23.89 -2.87
N HIS A 584 8.17 23.47 -4.10
CA HIS A 584 8.54 24.39 -5.18
C HIS A 584 7.38 25.30 -5.57
N HIS A 585 6.13 24.81 -5.50
CA HIS A 585 4.98 25.66 -5.77
C HIS A 585 4.81 26.75 -4.70
N MET A 586 5.06 26.44 -3.41
CA MET A 586 5.06 27.43 -2.33
C MET A 586 6.12 28.51 -2.53
N GLU A 587 7.28 28.13 -3.06
CA GLU A 587 8.36 29.03 -3.41
C GLU A 587 8.01 29.91 -4.61
N ASP A 588 7.65 29.30 -5.74
CA ASP A 588 7.35 29.97 -7.01
C ASP A 588 6.20 30.98 -6.91
N THR A 589 5.23 30.71 -6.02
CA THR A 589 4.04 31.55 -5.85
C THR A 589 4.07 32.44 -4.61
N ASP A 590 5.18 32.41 -3.86
CA ASP A 590 5.35 33.10 -2.59
C ASP A 590 4.17 32.92 -1.60
N THR A 591 3.73 31.66 -1.45
CA THR A 591 2.57 31.30 -0.61
C THR A 591 2.93 30.30 0.49
N THR A 592 2.08 30.20 1.52
CA THR A 592 2.26 29.28 2.66
C THR A 592 1.42 28.00 2.49
N ILE A 593 1.69 26.95 3.28
CA ILE A 593 0.89 25.72 3.18
C ILE A 593 -0.57 25.98 3.56
N ASN A 594 -0.80 26.88 4.52
CA ASN A 594 -2.14 27.27 4.95
C ASN A 594 -2.92 27.95 3.83
N ASN A 595 -2.27 28.81 3.05
CA ASN A 595 -2.91 29.43 1.90
C ASN A 595 -3.20 28.40 0.79
N LEU A 596 -2.31 27.42 0.58
CA LEU A 596 -2.58 26.31 -0.35
C LEU A 596 -3.75 25.45 0.12
N LEU A 597 -3.80 25.09 1.40
CA LEU A 597 -4.92 24.35 2.00
C LEU A 597 -6.21 25.18 1.95
N LYS A 598 -6.13 26.50 2.13
CA LYS A 598 -7.26 27.41 1.93
C LYS A 598 -7.79 27.39 0.50
N TRP A 599 -6.92 27.55 -0.48
CA TRP A 599 -7.32 27.50 -1.89
C TRP A 599 -7.86 26.13 -2.28
N SER A 600 -7.30 25.06 -1.71
CA SER A 600 -7.83 23.70 -1.86
C SER A 600 -9.23 23.59 -1.25
N ALA A 601 -9.44 24.04 -0.02
CA ALA A 601 -10.75 24.06 0.64
C ALA A 601 -11.78 24.89 -0.14
N GLN A 602 -11.37 26.01 -0.75
CA GLN A 602 -12.23 26.80 -1.65
C GLN A 602 -12.59 26.03 -2.94
N ALA A 603 -11.70 25.15 -3.41
CA ALA A 603 -11.97 24.31 -4.58
C ALA A 603 -13.07 23.27 -4.32
N PHE A 604 -13.26 22.80 -3.07
CA PHE A 604 -14.28 21.78 -2.73
C PHE A 604 -15.67 22.19 -3.22
N SER A 605 -16.03 23.46 -3.02
CA SER A 605 -17.34 23.99 -3.40
C SER A 605 -17.63 23.89 -4.90
N ASN A 606 -16.59 23.80 -5.73
CA ASN A 606 -16.71 23.57 -7.18
C ASN A 606 -16.49 22.10 -7.56
N LEU A 607 -15.80 21.33 -6.70
CA LEU A 607 -15.43 19.94 -6.96
C LEU A 607 -16.44 18.94 -6.41
N SER A 608 -17.31 19.31 -5.45
CA SER A 608 -18.32 18.41 -4.88
C SER A 608 -19.70 19.07 -4.81
N GLN A 609 -20.71 18.29 -5.19
CA GLN A 609 -22.12 18.62 -5.06
C GLN A 609 -22.73 18.18 -3.72
N PHE A 610 -21.97 17.48 -2.86
CA PHE A 610 -22.52 16.87 -1.65
C PHE A 610 -22.61 17.88 -0.50
N PRO A 611 -23.75 17.93 0.24
CA PRO A 611 -23.92 18.84 1.36
C PRO A 611 -22.86 18.69 2.47
N ALA A 612 -22.40 17.45 2.72
CA ALA A 612 -21.40 17.21 3.77
C ALA A 612 -20.03 17.78 3.40
N ASP A 613 -19.56 17.57 2.17
CA ASP A 613 -18.30 18.14 1.66
C ASP A 613 -18.37 19.68 1.62
N THR A 614 -19.48 20.25 1.14
CA THR A 614 -19.65 21.71 1.08
C THR A 614 -19.74 22.35 2.46
N LYS A 615 -20.37 21.68 3.44
CA LYS A 615 -20.36 22.09 4.84
C LYS A 615 -18.94 22.07 5.41
N MET A 616 -18.22 20.95 5.24
CA MET A 616 -16.83 20.82 5.69
C MET A 616 -15.92 21.90 5.11
N ALA A 617 -16.04 22.18 3.82
CA ALA A 617 -15.33 23.25 3.13
C ALA A 617 -15.69 24.63 3.69
N SER A 618 -16.97 24.90 3.90
CA SER A 618 -17.46 26.18 4.43
C SER A 618 -16.98 26.42 5.87
N GLU A 619 -16.99 25.40 6.71
CA GLU A 619 -16.53 25.48 8.10
C GLU A 619 -15.03 25.79 8.16
N LEU A 620 -14.22 25.06 7.37
CA LEU A 620 -12.78 25.32 7.28
C LEU A 620 -12.51 26.73 6.74
N ASN A 621 -13.15 27.12 5.63
CA ASN A 621 -12.99 28.47 5.04
C ASN A 621 -13.39 29.58 6.01
N THR A 622 -14.52 29.44 6.69
CA THR A 622 -14.97 30.40 7.69
C THR A 622 -13.97 30.52 8.82
N ALA A 623 -13.50 29.39 9.35
CA ALA A 623 -12.52 29.37 10.43
C ALA A 623 -11.18 30.00 10.02
N MET A 624 -10.74 29.80 8.77
CA MET A 624 -9.56 30.47 8.22
C MET A 624 -9.76 31.98 8.04
N ASP A 625 -10.94 32.42 7.58
CA ASP A 625 -11.25 33.85 7.42
C ASP A 625 -11.41 34.58 8.76
N SER A 626 -11.89 33.89 9.80
CA SER A 626 -11.99 34.42 11.16
C SER A 626 -10.73 34.23 12.01
N ASN A 627 -9.66 33.65 11.46
CA ASN A 627 -8.44 33.31 12.18
C ASN A 627 -8.67 32.44 13.43
N THR A 628 -9.66 31.54 13.35
CA THR A 628 -10.02 30.54 14.39
C THR A 628 -9.87 29.10 13.89
N SER A 629 -9.17 28.92 12.76
CA SER A 629 -8.86 27.61 12.21
C SER A 629 -7.95 26.82 13.16
N TRP A 630 -8.03 25.48 13.10
CA TRP A 630 -7.09 24.59 13.77
C TRP A 630 -5.70 24.60 13.09
N LEU A 631 -5.61 25.12 11.86
CA LEU A 631 -4.33 25.34 11.19
C LEU A 631 -3.49 26.36 11.96
N PRO A 632 -2.25 26.03 12.36
CA PRO A 632 -1.39 26.97 13.07
C PRO A 632 -1.04 28.14 12.15
N ALA A 633 -0.84 29.35 12.69
CA ALA A 633 -0.37 30.47 11.87
C ALA A 633 1.06 30.21 11.38
N GLU A 634 1.30 30.21 10.05
CA GLU A 634 2.64 30.02 9.48
C GLU A 634 3.33 31.36 9.18
N PRO A 635 4.45 31.67 9.84
CA PRO A 635 5.26 32.84 9.52
C PRO A 635 6.18 32.57 8.32
N ILE A 636 6.05 33.39 7.27
CA ILE A 636 6.98 33.41 6.12
C ILE A 636 8.44 33.62 6.58
N ASN A 637 8.63 34.41 7.64
CA ASN A 637 9.94 34.71 8.21
C ASN A 637 10.38 33.71 9.31
N GLY A 638 9.68 32.60 9.57
CA GLY A 638 10.20 31.54 10.46
C GLY A 638 10.20 31.83 11.96
N LEU A 639 9.49 32.88 12.38
CA LEU A 639 9.18 33.12 13.78
C LEU A 639 7.73 33.60 13.85
N GLU A 640 6.89 32.91 14.63
CA GLU A 640 5.43 33.11 14.67
C GLU A 640 5.04 34.55 14.95
N SER A 641 4.00 35.06 14.28
CA SER A 641 3.44 36.35 14.64
C SER A 641 2.73 36.27 16.01
N ILE A 642 3.29 36.99 16.98
CA ILE A 642 2.60 37.63 18.12
C ILE A 642 2.49 36.75 19.37
N CYS A 643 3.49 36.88 20.23
CA CYS A 643 3.25 37.20 21.64
C CYS A 643 2.00 38.05 21.86
N SER A 644 1.03 37.62 22.65
CA SER A 644 -0.22 38.34 22.95
C SER A 644 -0.08 39.69 23.69
N THR A 645 1.08 40.35 23.62
CA THR A 645 1.21 41.78 23.87
C THR A 645 1.05 42.53 22.55
N GLU A 646 0.06 43.41 22.47
CA GLU A 646 -0.08 44.37 21.37
C GLU A 646 1.22 45.17 21.19
N PHE A 647 2.07 44.74 20.27
CA PHE A 647 3.25 45.49 19.87
C PHE A 647 2.83 46.58 18.89
N THR A 648 3.37 47.77 19.04
CA THR A 648 3.13 48.85 18.08
C THR A 648 3.71 48.48 16.72
N GLN A 649 3.13 49.01 15.64
CA GLN A 649 3.58 48.72 14.27
C GLN A 649 5.04 49.14 14.01
N ASP A 650 5.54 50.10 14.77
CA ASP A 650 6.89 50.68 14.68
C ASP A 650 7.90 50.09 15.68
N GLN A 651 7.53 49.07 16.45
CA GLN A 651 8.42 48.45 17.43
C GLN A 651 9.47 47.56 16.76
N ILE A 652 10.71 47.58 17.25
CA ILE A 652 11.80 46.67 16.80
C ILE A 652 11.45 45.21 17.12
N ARG A 653 11.64 44.33 16.13
CA ARG A 653 11.30 42.89 16.17
C ARG A 653 12.42 42.05 15.57
N GLY A 654 12.28 40.72 15.68
CA GLY A 654 13.19 39.77 15.05
C GLY A 654 14.61 39.87 15.59
N ILE A 655 14.75 40.15 16.88
CA ILE A 655 16.03 40.19 17.56
C ILE A 655 16.54 38.75 17.68
N ALA A 656 17.81 38.54 17.33
CA ALA A 656 18.45 37.24 17.37
C ALA A 656 19.87 37.40 17.92
N VAL A 657 20.30 36.44 18.74
CA VAL A 657 21.72 36.29 19.03
C VAL A 657 22.37 35.65 17.81
N ARG A 658 23.34 36.34 17.21
CA ARG A 658 24.10 35.84 16.06
C ARG A 658 25.42 35.21 16.45
N GLY A 659 25.93 35.50 17.64
CA GLY A 659 27.09 34.84 18.19
C GLY A 659 27.37 35.29 19.62
N ARG A 660 28.16 34.50 20.34
CA ARG A 660 28.63 34.85 21.68
C ARG A 660 29.93 34.15 22.03
N GLY A 661 30.66 34.71 22.97
CA GLY A 661 31.80 34.05 23.59
C GLY A 661 31.88 34.30 25.09
N ASP A 662 33.09 34.14 25.63
CA ASP A 662 33.37 34.36 27.04
C ASP A 662 33.22 35.83 27.45
N ASP A 663 33.46 36.75 26.53
CA ASP A 663 33.49 38.21 26.76
C ASP A 663 32.81 39.04 25.67
N TRP A 664 32.14 38.41 24.70
CA TRP A 664 31.51 39.08 23.57
C TRP A 664 30.11 38.53 23.25
N LEU A 665 29.30 39.35 22.60
CA LEU A 665 27.94 39.04 22.17
C LEU A 665 27.61 39.79 20.88
N THR A 666 27.12 39.08 19.87
CA THR A 666 26.62 39.69 18.64
C THR A 666 25.11 39.54 18.57
N LEU A 667 24.43 40.67 18.39
CA LEU A 667 22.98 40.79 18.29
C LEU A 667 22.64 41.34 16.91
N GLU A 668 21.59 40.79 16.30
CA GLU A 668 20.98 41.33 15.08
C GLU A 668 19.48 41.50 15.31
N TRP A 669 18.86 42.43 14.59
CA TRP A 669 17.41 42.63 14.57
C TRP A 669 16.90 42.94 13.17
N GLN A 670 15.60 42.87 12.96
CA GLN A 670 15.01 43.33 11.71
C GLN A 670 15.12 44.86 11.61
N PRO A 671 15.56 45.41 10.48
CA PRO A 671 15.62 46.85 10.30
C PRO A 671 14.21 47.46 10.34
N GLN A 672 14.03 48.53 11.12
CA GLN A 672 12.80 49.32 11.24
C GLN A 672 13.11 50.79 11.00
N GLY A 673 12.68 51.33 9.85
CA GLY A 673 12.99 52.69 9.42
C GLY A 673 14.42 52.89 8.89
N ASN A 674 14.79 54.14 8.61
CA ASN A 674 15.94 54.46 7.74
C ASN A 674 17.24 54.90 8.44
N SER A 675 17.34 55.01 9.78
CA SER A 675 18.64 55.22 10.46
C SER A 675 18.53 55.43 11.97
N GLY A 676 19.51 54.87 12.71
CA GLY A 676 19.89 55.27 14.07
C GLY A 676 19.37 54.33 15.16
N TYR A 677 20.12 53.27 15.45
CA TYR A 677 19.82 52.36 16.55
C TYR A 677 20.76 52.64 17.74
N THR A 678 20.22 52.66 18.95
CA THR A 678 21.02 52.69 20.18
C THR A 678 20.67 51.47 21.02
N LEU A 679 21.66 50.63 21.29
CA LEU A 679 21.52 49.48 22.17
C LEU A 679 21.85 49.92 23.61
N HIS A 680 20.94 49.64 24.54
CA HIS A 680 21.07 49.92 25.98
C HIS A 680 21.15 48.60 26.76
N TRP A 681 22.02 48.49 27.76
CA TRP A 681 22.11 47.28 28.59
C TRP A 681 22.60 47.48 30.03
N ASP A 682 22.19 46.56 30.91
CA ASP A 682 22.60 46.49 32.32
C ASP A 682 22.54 45.03 32.83
N THR A 683 23.14 44.77 34.00
CA THR A 683 23.05 43.51 34.75
C THR A 683 21.75 43.36 35.55
N LYS A 684 20.95 44.43 35.64
CA LYS A 684 19.62 44.43 36.27
C LYS A 684 18.54 44.76 35.23
N PRO A 685 17.31 44.24 35.37
CA PRO A 685 16.18 44.66 34.53
C PRO A 685 15.94 46.17 34.65
N PHE A 686 15.49 46.78 33.56
CA PHE A 686 15.14 48.20 33.47
C PHE A 686 13.95 48.43 32.55
N THR A 687 13.18 49.50 32.77
CA THR A 687 12.02 49.83 31.92
C THR A 687 12.23 51.11 31.14
N ASN A 688 13.01 52.05 31.69
CA ASN A 688 13.36 53.29 31.00
C ASN A 688 14.78 53.19 30.46
N LEU A 689 15.00 53.60 29.21
CA LEU A 689 16.32 53.55 28.56
C LEU A 689 17.41 54.33 29.32
N SER A 690 17.03 55.35 30.11
CA SER A 690 17.94 56.15 30.94
C SER A 690 18.45 55.43 32.19
N GLU A 691 17.84 54.31 32.57
CA GLU A 691 18.25 53.51 33.74
C GLU A 691 19.41 52.56 33.40
N ALA A 692 19.62 52.25 32.12
CA ALA A 692 20.69 51.35 31.69
C ALA A 692 22.06 52.00 31.89
N ALA A 693 22.95 51.32 32.62
CA ALA A 693 24.31 51.81 32.87
C ALA A 693 25.18 51.91 31.60
N ASN A 694 24.86 51.15 30.55
CA ASN A 694 25.65 51.10 29.32
C ASN A 694 24.77 51.33 28.09
N GLN A 695 25.33 51.99 27.09
CA GLN A 695 24.71 52.16 25.78
C GLN A 695 25.76 52.28 24.67
N THR A 696 25.38 51.93 23.45
CA THR A 696 26.21 52.13 22.26
C THR A 696 25.31 52.35 21.03
N VAL A 697 25.82 53.10 20.06
CA VAL A 697 25.14 53.29 18.76
C VAL A 697 25.51 52.12 17.85
N ALA A 698 24.53 51.60 17.11
CA ALA A 698 24.76 50.65 16.02
C ALA A 698 24.56 51.35 14.68
N GLU A 699 25.54 51.20 13.78
CA GLU A 699 25.47 51.78 12.42
C GLU A 699 24.51 51.00 11.51
N GLU A 700 24.35 49.71 11.79
CA GLU A 700 23.48 48.77 11.07
C GLU A 700 22.49 48.09 12.03
N ASN A 701 21.71 47.13 11.53
CA ASN A 701 20.80 46.30 12.31
C ASN A 701 21.49 45.10 12.98
N ILE A 702 22.82 45.15 13.11
CA ILE A 702 23.67 44.16 13.77
C ILE A 702 24.75 44.87 14.60
N ILE A 703 25.14 44.29 15.73
CA ILE A 703 26.23 44.81 16.57
C ILE A 703 26.94 43.73 17.38
N THR A 704 28.26 43.84 17.50
CA THR A 704 29.08 43.04 18.42
C THR A 704 29.50 43.87 19.63
N LEU A 705 29.08 43.44 20.81
CA LEU A 705 29.56 43.93 22.10
C LEU A 705 30.77 43.13 22.57
N THR A 706 31.75 43.80 23.15
CA THR A 706 32.97 43.20 23.73
C THR A 706 33.19 43.69 25.16
N GLY A 707 33.94 42.93 25.95
CA GLY A 707 34.25 43.28 27.34
C GLY A 707 33.10 42.96 28.32
N LEU A 708 32.21 42.05 27.95
CA LEU A 708 31.16 41.55 28.83
C LEU A 708 31.73 40.53 29.82
N THR A 709 31.14 40.42 31.01
CA THR A 709 31.62 39.49 32.04
C THR A 709 31.06 38.09 31.80
N LYS A 710 31.95 37.09 31.75
CA LYS A 710 31.58 35.67 31.67
C LYS A 710 30.58 35.26 32.75
N PHE A 711 29.63 34.39 32.40
CA PHE A 711 28.55 33.85 33.24
C PHE A 711 27.58 34.90 33.82
N THR A 712 27.60 36.12 33.32
CA THR A 712 26.75 37.22 33.79
C THR A 712 25.54 37.38 32.86
N ARG A 713 24.36 37.57 33.45
CA ARG A 713 23.13 37.90 32.71
C ARG A 713 23.04 39.41 32.51
N TYR A 714 22.79 39.81 31.28
CA TYR A 714 22.56 41.19 30.89
C TYR A 714 21.15 41.32 30.33
N TYR A 715 20.50 42.44 30.63
CA TYR A 715 19.22 42.87 30.11
C TYR A 715 19.47 43.94 29.05
N PHE A 716 18.73 43.91 27.95
CA PHE A 716 18.95 44.74 26.76
C PHE A 716 17.64 45.38 26.28
N GLN A 717 17.74 46.58 25.70
CA GLN A 717 16.71 47.19 24.86
C GLN A 717 17.37 47.93 23.70
N ILE A 718 16.76 47.86 22.51
CA ILE A 718 17.22 48.56 21.30
C ILE A 718 16.25 49.72 21.03
N ALA A 719 16.77 50.94 20.96
CA ALA A 719 16.03 52.15 20.68
C ALA A 719 16.24 52.61 19.23
N HIS A 720 15.22 53.23 18.63
CA HIS A 720 15.28 53.88 17.33
C HIS A 720 14.34 55.11 17.29
N LYS A 721 14.08 55.68 16.11
CA LYS A 721 13.02 56.68 15.91
C LYS A 721 11.63 56.03 15.91
N GLY A 722 11.20 55.55 17.07
CA GLY A 722 9.91 54.92 17.30
C GLY A 722 9.89 54.21 18.65
N THR A 723 9.04 53.19 18.78
CA THR A 723 8.93 52.38 19.99
C THR A 723 10.17 51.46 20.16
N PRO A 724 10.90 51.53 21.29
CA PRO A 724 12.03 50.63 21.57
C PRO A 724 11.60 49.16 21.62
N SER A 725 12.56 48.26 21.42
CA SER A 725 12.30 46.82 21.59
C SER A 725 11.75 46.50 22.98
N ALA A 726 11.03 45.39 23.09
CA ALA A 726 10.81 44.75 24.38
C ALA A 726 12.17 44.49 25.06
N GLN A 727 12.18 44.52 26.40
CA GLN A 727 13.39 44.12 27.13
C GLN A 727 13.63 42.63 26.98
N PHE A 728 14.86 42.25 26.67
CA PHE A 728 15.31 40.87 26.59
C PHE A 728 16.56 40.65 27.42
N ASN A 729 16.95 39.39 27.67
CA ASN A 729 18.15 39.10 28.45
C ASN A 729 18.97 37.96 27.86
N VAL A 730 20.30 38.10 27.97
CA VAL A 730 21.29 37.10 27.52
C VAL A 730 22.26 36.84 28.65
N ARG A 731 22.62 35.58 28.88
CA ARG A 731 23.73 35.22 29.76
C ARG A 731 25.00 34.92 28.96
N ILE A 732 26.09 35.62 29.28
CA ILE A 732 27.37 35.56 28.56
C ILE A 732 28.19 34.38 29.05
N GLY A 733 29.02 33.78 28.19
CA GLY A 733 30.04 32.81 28.60
C GLY A 733 29.56 31.45 29.07
N ASP A 734 28.25 31.21 29.10
CA ASP A 734 27.72 29.85 29.10
C ASP A 734 28.16 29.22 27.77
N ALA A 735 29.09 28.25 27.82
CA ALA A 735 29.39 27.34 26.72
C ALA A 735 28.10 26.56 26.46
N GLY A 736 27.19 27.21 25.74
CA GLY A 736 25.75 27.01 25.81
C GLY A 736 25.30 25.65 26.27
N LEU A 737 24.88 25.64 27.53
CA LEU A 737 23.97 24.70 28.13
C LEU A 737 23.47 25.31 29.45
N THR A 738 22.17 25.52 29.55
CA THR A 738 21.45 25.13 30.77
C THR A 738 20.19 24.42 30.32
N ASN A 739 20.25 23.09 30.25
CA ASN A 739 19.04 22.30 30.24
C ASN A 739 18.93 21.58 31.58
N SER A 740 17.95 22.00 32.36
CA SER A 740 17.32 21.15 33.36
C SER A 740 15.95 21.75 33.52
N HIS A 741 14.88 21.02 33.20
CA HIS A 741 13.50 21.43 33.46
C HIS A 741 13.41 22.26 34.75
N ARG A 742 13.29 23.58 34.58
CA ARG A 742 12.73 24.53 35.54
C ARG A 742 12.10 25.64 34.73
N PHE A 743 10.86 25.38 34.33
CA PHE A 743 9.72 26.30 34.44
C PHE A 743 10.08 27.64 35.10
N ASP A 744 9.93 28.72 34.36
CA ASP A 744 8.71 29.55 34.32
C ASP A 744 8.84 30.74 35.25
N SER A 745 8.74 31.91 34.65
CA SER A 745 7.72 32.86 35.09
C SER A 745 7.06 33.39 33.83
N ASP A 746 6.34 32.48 33.19
CA ASP A 746 6.06 32.40 31.77
C ASP A 746 4.95 33.40 31.32
N PHE A 747 4.26 33.40 30.16
CA PHE A 747 3.51 32.31 29.54
C PHE A 747 3.21 32.48 28.04
N GLY A 748 3.75 33.50 27.34
CA GLY A 748 3.38 33.78 25.94
C GLY A 748 4.48 34.07 24.92
N CYS A 749 5.77 34.18 25.29
CA CYS A 749 6.80 34.79 24.44
C CYS A 749 8.22 34.28 24.67
N ASP A 750 9.00 34.19 23.59
CA ASP A 750 10.45 34.26 23.67
C ASP A 750 10.89 35.74 23.73
N PRO A 751 11.43 36.22 24.86
CA PRO A 751 11.80 37.63 25.02
C PRO A 751 12.92 38.04 24.07
N MET A 752 13.78 37.12 23.60
CA MET A 752 14.85 37.47 22.67
C MET A 752 14.34 37.71 21.27
N SER A 753 13.38 36.92 20.78
CA SER A 753 12.88 37.07 19.42
C SER A 753 11.66 37.98 19.30
N GLY A 754 10.93 38.20 20.41
CA GLY A 754 9.68 38.97 20.46
C GLY A 754 8.49 38.23 19.85
N TYR A 755 8.63 36.92 19.63
CA TYR A 755 7.61 36.06 19.05
C TYR A 755 7.09 35.04 20.07
N ALA A 756 5.99 34.37 19.75
CA ALA A 756 5.36 33.41 20.66
C ALA A 756 6.31 32.25 21.04
N ARG A 757 5.94 31.49 22.07
CA ARG A 757 6.67 30.30 22.55
C ARG A 757 7.06 29.36 21.39
N ASN A 758 8.08 28.52 21.60
CA ASN A 758 8.45 27.41 20.71
C ASN A 758 7.19 26.79 20.08
N SER A 759 6.97 27.06 18.80
CA SER A 759 5.85 26.50 18.06
C SER A 759 6.31 25.20 17.43
N ASN A 760 5.33 24.39 17.03
CA ASN A 760 5.62 23.32 16.09
C ASN A 760 5.71 23.84 14.65
N ALA A 761 5.15 25.02 14.36
CA ALA A 761 4.97 25.56 13.01
C ALA A 761 6.28 25.78 12.23
N ASP A 762 7.40 25.96 12.93
CA ASP A 762 8.75 26.08 12.38
C ASP A 762 9.59 24.80 12.55
N GLY A 763 9.13 23.79 13.28
CA GLY A 763 9.86 22.55 13.60
C GLY A 763 9.43 21.96 14.96
N TYR A 764 9.80 20.73 15.30
CA TYR A 764 9.25 20.06 16.51
C TYR A 764 9.77 20.63 17.86
N GLN A 765 8.83 21.11 18.70
CA GLN A 765 8.89 21.43 20.16
C GLN A 765 10.25 21.49 20.90
N SER A 766 11.23 22.30 20.49
CA SER A 766 12.28 22.76 21.45
C SER A 766 13.17 23.89 20.97
N LEU A 767 13.32 24.10 19.66
CA LEU A 767 14.44 24.86 19.12
C LEU A 767 13.98 25.95 18.17
N SER A 768 14.41 27.18 18.44
CA SER A 768 14.15 28.33 17.58
C SER A 768 15.32 28.49 16.62
N PHE A 769 15.14 28.03 15.38
CA PHE A 769 16.19 27.99 14.37
C PHE A 769 15.93 28.97 13.22
N LEU A 770 17.00 29.54 12.68
CA LEU A 770 16.96 30.39 11.49
C LEU A 770 17.84 29.77 10.39
N LYS A 771 17.26 29.55 9.21
CA LYS A 771 17.95 29.14 7.98
C LYS A 771 18.72 30.30 7.39
N ILE A 772 19.99 30.03 7.06
CA ILE A 772 20.96 31.01 6.57
C ILE A 772 21.61 30.47 5.29
N ASP A 773 21.83 31.36 4.34
CA ASP A 773 22.49 31.05 3.08
C ASP A 773 24.01 30.87 3.22
N ALA A 774 24.69 30.67 2.09
CA ALA A 774 26.14 30.47 2.06
C ALA A 774 26.95 31.73 2.45
N GLN A 775 26.33 32.91 2.44
CA GLN A 775 26.96 34.20 2.73
C GLN A 775 26.80 34.59 4.20
N GLY A 776 25.92 33.93 4.94
CA GLY A 776 25.61 34.29 6.32
C GLY A 776 24.33 35.11 6.46
N GLU A 777 23.60 35.33 5.37
CA GLU A 777 22.36 36.10 5.36
C GLU A 777 21.13 35.22 5.62
N ARG A 778 20.14 35.80 6.30
CA ARG A 778 18.88 35.12 6.58
C ARG A 778 18.10 34.90 5.29
N LEU A 779 17.62 33.68 5.06
CA LEU A 779 16.70 33.40 3.97
C LEU A 779 15.35 34.11 4.19
N ALA A 780 14.80 34.68 3.11
CA ALA A 780 13.51 35.36 3.16
C ALA A 780 12.35 34.43 3.55
N ARG A 781 12.40 33.18 3.07
CA ARG A 781 11.42 32.12 3.35
C ARG A 781 12.02 31.09 4.29
N GLN A 782 11.54 31.08 5.53
CA GLN A 782 12.02 30.16 6.56
C GLN A 782 11.10 28.94 6.72
N ASP A 783 9.86 29.06 6.26
CA ASP A 783 8.82 28.03 6.29
C ASP A 783 9.01 26.94 5.22
N LEU A 784 9.79 27.22 4.18
CA LEU A 784 10.06 26.30 3.07
C LEU A 784 11.03 25.18 3.48
N PRO A 785 10.78 23.92 3.09
CA PRO A 785 11.70 22.82 3.34
C PRO A 785 12.95 22.93 2.46
N TYR A 786 14.00 22.19 2.85
CA TYR A 786 15.29 22.20 2.15
C TYR A 786 15.19 21.85 0.65
N ILE A 787 14.23 21.00 0.27
CA ILE A 787 14.04 20.58 -1.13
C ILE A 787 13.63 21.74 -2.06
N ALA A 788 12.95 22.78 -1.54
CA ALA A 788 12.61 23.97 -2.30
C ALA A 788 13.71 25.01 -2.20
N THR A 789 14.07 25.42 -0.97
CA THR A 789 15.15 26.40 -0.78
C THR A 789 16.24 25.83 0.14
N PRO A 790 17.32 25.25 -0.46
CA PRO A 790 18.47 24.77 0.28
C PRO A 790 19.14 25.87 1.09
N HIS A 791 19.50 25.57 2.33
CA HIS A 791 20.25 26.46 3.22
C HIS A 791 21.59 25.87 3.63
N SER A 792 22.61 26.71 3.77
CA SER A 792 23.97 26.25 4.11
C SER A 792 24.18 26.13 5.61
N CYS A 793 23.45 26.93 6.40
CA CYS A 793 23.57 26.94 7.85
C CYS A 793 22.24 27.16 8.56
N THR A 794 22.24 26.83 9.85
CA THR A 794 21.15 27.10 10.77
C THR A 794 21.66 27.77 12.04
N VAL A 795 21.05 28.88 12.45
CA VAL A 795 21.36 29.57 13.71
C VAL A 795 20.35 29.20 14.77
N GLU A 796 20.85 28.72 15.91
CA GLU A 796 20.07 28.54 17.12
C GLU A 796 19.89 29.89 17.83
N SER A 797 18.74 30.53 17.62
CA SER A 797 18.49 31.93 18.02
C SER A 797 18.68 32.18 19.53
N LYS A 798 18.49 31.16 20.37
CA LYS A 798 18.63 31.26 21.83
C LYS A 798 20.08 31.24 22.31
N THR A 799 20.94 30.49 21.62
CA THR A 799 22.34 30.32 22.02
C THR A 799 23.30 31.14 21.18
N GLY A 800 22.88 31.59 20.01
CA GLY A 800 23.74 32.25 19.03
C GLY A 800 24.66 31.31 18.27
N ARG A 801 24.52 29.99 18.45
CA ARG A 801 25.34 29.04 17.72
C ARG A 801 24.87 28.89 16.30
N THR A 802 25.82 28.77 15.39
CA THR A 802 25.55 28.46 14.00
C THR A 802 26.03 27.05 13.71
N TRP A 803 25.18 26.29 13.04
CA TRP A 803 25.43 24.91 12.63
C TRP A 803 25.52 24.85 11.11
N ALA A 804 26.55 24.19 10.60
CA ALA A 804 26.68 23.98 9.16
C ALA A 804 25.82 22.79 8.73
N VAL A 805 25.00 22.99 7.71
CA VAL A 805 24.09 21.97 7.18
C VAL A 805 24.79 21.22 6.03
N PRO A 806 24.97 19.89 6.15
CA PRO A 806 25.55 19.12 5.05
C PRO A 806 24.67 19.23 3.81
N ASN A 807 25.30 19.43 2.65
CA ASN A 807 24.58 19.49 1.39
C ASN A 807 23.91 18.13 1.11
N SER A 808 22.62 18.18 0.80
CA SER A 808 21.80 17.02 0.46
C SER A 808 20.97 17.23 -0.81
N GLU A 809 21.35 18.23 -1.61
CA GLU A 809 20.66 18.58 -2.85
C GLU A 809 20.73 17.42 -3.85
N MET A 810 19.66 17.27 -4.62
CA MET A 810 19.49 16.23 -5.64
C MET A 810 19.32 16.88 -7.01
N GLU A 811 20.00 16.35 -8.02
CA GLU A 811 19.80 16.71 -9.43
C GLU A 811 19.60 15.42 -10.25
N ASP A 812 18.52 15.35 -11.03
CA ASP A 812 18.16 14.20 -11.88
C ASP A 812 18.16 12.82 -11.15
N GLY A 813 17.84 12.83 -9.85
CA GLY A 813 17.78 11.62 -9.02
C GLY A 813 19.11 11.22 -8.35
N ASP A 814 20.19 11.96 -8.62
CA ASP A 814 21.49 11.77 -7.99
C ASP A 814 21.84 12.92 -7.04
N ARG A 815 22.55 12.62 -5.94
CA ARG A 815 23.04 13.67 -5.04
C ARG A 815 24.11 14.52 -5.72
N ILE A 816 23.99 15.83 -5.59
CA ILE A 816 25.02 16.77 -6.03
C ILE A 816 26.26 16.56 -5.16
N ARG A 817 27.40 16.34 -5.81
CA ARG A 817 28.68 16.16 -5.09
C ARG A 817 29.12 17.47 -4.49
N HIS A 818 29.18 17.53 -3.16
CA HIS A 818 29.62 18.70 -2.41
C HIS A 818 30.69 18.33 -1.38
N TRP A 819 31.67 19.21 -1.17
CA TRP A 819 32.80 18.98 -0.24
C TRP A 819 32.35 18.87 1.22
N TYR A 820 31.24 19.47 1.57
CA TYR A 820 30.52 19.25 2.83
C TYR A 820 29.15 18.65 2.51
N GLY A 821 29.15 17.47 1.90
CA GLY A 821 27.96 16.71 1.56
C GLY A 821 27.63 15.66 2.61
N ILE A 822 26.35 15.31 2.70
CA ILE A 822 25.82 14.27 3.58
C ILE A 822 26.51 12.90 3.47
N ASP A 823 26.89 12.50 2.26
CA ASP A 823 27.54 11.20 2.02
C ASP A 823 29.01 11.20 2.44
N ASN A 824 29.59 12.38 2.73
CA ASN A 824 30.98 12.47 3.11
C ASN A 824 31.19 11.87 4.51
N ARG A 825 32.29 11.16 4.66
CA ARG A 825 32.78 10.60 5.92
C ARG A 825 34.21 11.10 6.13
N TYR A 826 34.66 11.13 7.37
CA TYR A 826 35.95 11.72 7.74
C TYR A 826 36.60 10.96 8.89
N LEU A 827 37.92 10.86 8.85
CA LEU A 827 38.74 10.35 9.96
C LEU A 827 38.84 11.38 11.09
N HIS A 828 38.78 10.96 12.35
CA HIS A 828 38.82 11.89 13.47
C HIS A 828 40.20 12.54 13.68
N GLY A 829 41.27 11.80 13.40
CA GLY A 829 42.66 12.26 13.58
C GLY A 829 43.41 12.48 12.27
N ASP A 830 44.48 13.28 12.35
CA ASP A 830 45.42 13.48 11.25
C ASP A 830 46.54 12.44 11.25
N ASN A 831 47.13 12.23 10.07
CA ASN A 831 48.31 11.37 9.88
C ASN A 831 48.13 9.94 10.42
N LEU A 832 46.90 9.44 10.45
CA LEU A 832 46.62 8.05 10.79
C LEU A 832 47.21 7.14 9.69
N ALA A 833 47.84 6.04 10.10
CA ALA A 833 48.39 5.04 9.18
C ALA A 833 47.27 4.18 8.58
N VAL A 834 46.46 4.79 7.70
CA VAL A 834 45.36 4.16 6.98
C VAL A 834 45.71 4.15 5.51
N ASN A 835 45.70 2.98 4.88
CA ASN A 835 45.87 2.90 3.43
C ASN A 835 44.55 3.28 2.73
N ASP A 836 44.63 3.82 1.51
CA ASP A 836 43.43 4.27 0.77
C ASP A 836 42.42 3.16 0.48
N ASP A 837 42.87 1.91 0.38
CA ASP A 837 42.04 0.70 0.23
C ASP A 837 41.29 0.31 1.50
N GLN A 838 41.74 0.79 2.67
CA GLN A 838 41.11 0.57 3.97
C GLN A 838 40.15 1.71 4.35
N TYR A 839 40.15 2.81 3.60
CA TYR A 839 39.20 3.91 3.79
C TYR A 839 37.83 3.55 3.22
N ASN A 840 36.94 3.06 4.08
CA ASN A 840 35.56 2.74 3.72
C ASN A 840 34.62 3.95 3.88
N GLY A 841 34.88 5.01 3.11
CA GLY A 841 34.07 6.23 3.13
C GLY A 841 34.11 6.98 1.80
N PHE A 842 33.22 7.96 1.66
CA PHE A 842 33.19 8.90 0.54
C PHE A 842 33.64 10.29 1.02
N CYS A 843 34.29 11.08 0.16
CA CYS A 843 34.77 12.43 0.47
C CYS A 843 35.29 13.09 -0.82
N VAL A 844 35.02 14.39 -0.97
CA VAL A 844 35.34 15.14 -2.20
C VAL A 844 36.09 16.44 -1.89
N ALA A 845 36.78 16.96 -2.91
CA ALA A 845 37.44 18.25 -2.91
C ALA A 845 36.44 19.40 -3.03
N LEU A 846 36.89 20.65 -2.83
CA LEU A 846 36.06 21.86 -2.88
C LEU A 846 35.29 22.01 -4.22
N ASN A 847 35.84 21.51 -5.32
CA ASN A 847 35.23 21.55 -6.64
C ASN A 847 34.29 20.35 -6.93
N GLY A 848 34.06 19.46 -5.97
CA GLY A 848 33.21 18.27 -6.11
C GLY A 848 33.94 17.02 -6.62
N ASP A 849 35.24 17.09 -6.94
CA ASP A 849 36.02 15.94 -7.39
C ASP A 849 36.26 14.94 -6.27
N VAL A 850 36.08 13.65 -6.57
CA VAL A 850 36.31 12.57 -5.60
C VAL A 850 37.80 12.37 -5.40
N TYR A 851 38.26 12.40 -4.14
CA TYR A 851 39.63 12.01 -3.83
C TYR A 851 39.82 10.52 -4.11
N SER A 852 40.64 10.19 -5.10
CA SER A 852 40.96 8.80 -5.46
C SER A 852 42.24 8.28 -4.79
N GLN A 853 43.09 9.19 -4.28
CA GLN A 853 44.36 8.92 -3.60
C GLN A 853 44.52 9.86 -2.39
N ASP A 854 45.39 9.49 -1.44
CA ASP A 854 45.70 10.24 -0.22
C ASP A 854 44.45 10.53 0.63
N LYS A 855 43.41 9.68 0.56
CA LYS A 855 42.14 9.85 1.28
C LYS A 855 42.38 9.94 2.78
N ALA A 856 43.29 9.14 3.31
CA ALA A 856 43.64 9.16 4.73
C ALA A 856 44.25 10.48 5.22
N ARG A 857 44.78 11.32 4.31
CA ARG A 857 45.27 12.67 4.62
C ARG A 857 44.26 13.76 4.28
N GLN A 858 43.54 13.61 3.17
CA GLN A 858 42.61 14.63 2.68
C GLN A 858 41.27 14.61 3.43
N CYS A 859 40.81 13.44 3.85
CA CYS A 859 39.48 13.23 4.43
C CYS A 859 39.53 13.07 5.95
N THR A 860 40.13 14.05 6.63
CA THR A 860 40.17 14.15 8.09
C THR A 860 39.28 15.29 8.59
N VAL A 861 38.88 15.24 9.86
CA VAL A 861 38.17 16.34 10.55
C VAL A 861 38.90 17.66 10.38
N ASN A 862 40.23 17.69 10.59
CA ASN A 862 40.98 18.93 10.58
C ASN A 862 41.05 19.54 9.17
N GLN A 863 41.18 18.71 8.13
CA GLN A 863 41.10 19.18 6.74
C GLN A 863 39.71 19.71 6.39
N LEU A 864 38.64 19.10 6.90
CA LEU A 864 37.29 19.60 6.71
C LEU A 864 37.10 20.97 7.41
N VAL A 865 37.50 21.07 8.67
CA VAL A 865 37.41 22.32 9.45
C VAL A 865 38.23 23.43 8.80
N GLN A 866 39.45 23.13 8.36
CA GLN A 866 40.29 24.07 7.62
C GLN A 866 39.57 24.57 6.36
N ARG A 867 39.03 23.66 5.54
CA ARG A 867 38.28 24.02 4.34
C ARG A 867 37.08 24.90 4.64
N ALA A 868 36.29 24.58 5.66
CA ALA A 868 35.12 25.37 6.06
C ALA A 868 35.50 26.78 6.51
N ASN A 869 36.62 26.91 7.23
CA ASN A 869 37.13 28.20 7.70
C ASN A 869 37.71 29.05 6.57
N GLU A 870 38.47 28.43 5.66
CA GLU A 870 39.05 29.10 4.48
C GLU A 870 37.97 29.53 3.48
N SER A 871 36.94 28.69 3.27
CA SER A 871 35.81 29.01 2.40
C SER A 871 34.85 30.01 3.02
N LYS A 872 35.02 30.35 4.31
CA LYS A 872 34.08 31.14 5.11
C LYS A 872 32.64 30.64 4.97
N LEU A 873 32.42 29.34 5.19
CA LEU A 873 31.08 28.75 5.07
C LEU A 873 30.08 29.56 5.92
N CYS A 874 29.04 30.09 5.30
CA CYS A 874 28.03 30.98 5.92
C CYS A 874 28.62 32.26 6.54
N GLY A 875 29.69 32.79 5.95
CA GLY A 875 30.41 33.96 6.46
C GLY A 875 31.29 33.69 7.69
N ILE A 876 31.36 32.44 8.17
CA ILE A 876 32.01 32.06 9.43
C ILE A 876 33.37 31.41 9.17
N SER A 877 34.37 31.77 9.99
CA SER A 877 35.75 31.24 9.90
C SER A 877 36.25 30.57 11.18
N GLU A 878 35.35 30.30 12.14
CA GLU A 878 35.66 29.67 13.44
C GLU A 878 34.88 28.35 13.64
N TRP A 879 34.74 27.57 12.57
CA TRP A 879 34.11 26.24 12.61
C TRP A 879 34.90 25.25 13.44
N ARG A 880 34.18 24.38 14.16
CA ARG A 880 34.72 23.30 14.97
C ARG A 880 33.76 22.12 15.03
N LEU A 881 34.24 20.99 15.55
CA LEU A 881 33.37 19.90 15.99
C LEU A 881 32.51 20.35 17.19
N PRO A 882 31.26 19.88 17.28
CA PRO A 882 30.40 20.09 18.44
C PRO A 882 30.81 19.18 19.60
N THR A 883 30.46 19.62 20.79
CA THR A 883 30.44 18.77 21.98
C THR A 883 29.17 17.93 22.02
N TYR A 884 29.22 16.78 22.68
CA TYR A 884 28.04 15.94 22.91
C TYR A 884 26.83 16.72 23.46
N GLU A 885 27.09 17.58 24.44
CA GLU A 885 26.16 18.50 25.05
C GLU A 885 25.48 19.45 24.06
N GLU A 886 26.26 20.01 23.13
CA GLU A 886 25.75 20.93 22.10
C GLU A 886 24.82 20.20 21.14
N THR A 887 25.19 19.00 20.70
CA THR A 887 24.39 18.24 19.73
C THR A 887 23.09 17.72 20.33
N LEU A 888 23.08 17.28 21.59
CA LEU A 888 21.84 16.85 22.26
C LEU A 888 20.78 17.97 22.34
N ASN A 889 21.21 19.23 22.41
CA ASN A 889 20.26 20.35 22.47
C ASN A 889 19.56 20.60 21.15
N ILE A 890 20.12 20.17 20.01
CA ILE A 890 19.51 20.38 18.70
C ILE A 890 18.70 19.17 18.20
N LEU A 891 18.53 18.14 19.04
CA LEU A 891 17.68 16.99 18.77
C LEU A 891 16.23 17.27 19.19
N THR A 892 15.29 16.81 18.39
CA THR A 892 13.83 16.91 18.63
C THR A 892 13.26 15.60 19.15
N LEU A 893 12.16 15.69 19.89
CA LEU A 893 11.29 14.55 20.23
C LEU A 893 10.16 14.49 19.20
N LYS A 894 10.38 13.80 18.08
CA LYS A 894 9.33 13.56 17.08
C LYS A 894 8.32 12.59 17.73
N GLY A 895 7.05 12.98 17.80
CA GLY A 895 5.98 12.34 18.62
C GLY A 895 6.19 10.85 18.93
N GLN A 896 6.39 10.53 20.22
CA GLN A 896 6.72 9.20 20.80
C GLN A 896 8.09 8.63 20.37
N PRO A 897 8.94 8.23 21.33
CA PRO A 897 10.18 8.89 21.71
C PRO A 897 11.33 8.75 20.69
N GLN A 898 11.17 9.21 19.46
CA GLN A 898 12.29 9.26 18.52
C GLN A 898 13.11 10.54 18.75
N LEU A 899 14.36 10.39 19.21
CA LEU A 899 15.36 11.47 19.28
C LEU A 899 16.01 11.61 17.90
N ASN A 900 15.62 12.63 17.13
CA ASN A 900 16.18 12.87 15.80
C ASN A 900 16.41 14.37 15.53
N PHE A 901 17.26 14.67 14.55
CA PHE A 901 17.35 16.03 14.01
C PHE A 901 16.04 16.42 13.33
N ASP A 902 15.73 17.72 13.33
CA ASP A 902 14.62 18.24 12.56
C ASP A 902 15.00 18.28 11.07
N ASP A 903 14.33 17.49 10.24
CA ASP A 903 14.64 17.36 8.82
C ASP A 903 14.45 18.68 8.04
N ASP A 904 13.64 19.61 8.56
CA ASP A 904 13.42 20.92 7.93
C ASP A 904 14.64 21.84 8.08
N TYR A 905 15.50 21.62 9.09
CA TYR A 905 16.73 22.39 9.32
C TYR A 905 18.02 21.60 9.08
N PHE A 906 17.99 20.30 9.33
CA PHE A 906 19.13 19.39 9.23
C PHE A 906 18.76 18.19 8.35
N PRO A 907 18.45 18.43 7.07
CA PRO A 907 17.96 17.40 6.16
C PRO A 907 18.93 16.23 6.10
N SER A 908 18.39 15.04 6.40
CA SER A 908 19.08 13.77 6.18
C SER A 908 20.41 13.61 6.95
N VAL A 909 20.69 14.39 8.00
CA VAL A 909 21.81 14.08 8.90
C VAL A 909 21.58 12.66 9.42
N ASP A 910 22.48 11.73 9.05
CA ASP A 910 22.36 10.31 9.34
C ASP A 910 22.65 10.16 10.84
N GLY A 911 21.57 10.26 11.65
CA GLY A 911 21.61 10.29 13.11
C GLY A 911 22.29 9.07 13.73
N SER A 912 22.61 8.05 12.93
CA SER A 912 23.27 6.86 13.42
C SER A 912 24.66 7.13 14.00
N LYS A 913 25.56 7.95 13.40
CA LYS A 913 26.95 8.12 13.88
C LYS A 913 27.62 9.44 13.49
N LEU A 914 27.73 10.38 14.44
CA LEU A 914 28.40 11.68 14.25
C LEU A 914 29.66 11.82 15.13
N TRP A 915 30.77 12.29 14.56
CA TRP A 915 31.96 12.60 15.36
C TRP A 915 31.75 13.79 16.30
N MET A 916 32.23 13.66 17.54
CA MET A 916 32.22 14.71 18.55
C MET A 916 33.62 15.28 18.80
N LYS A 917 33.69 16.46 19.41
CA LYS A 917 34.94 17.14 19.78
C LYS A 917 35.76 16.32 20.79
N GLN A 918 35.10 15.61 21.70
CA GLN A 918 35.75 14.86 22.76
C GLN A 918 36.58 13.68 22.21
N THR A 919 37.81 13.53 22.70
CA THR A 919 38.64 12.33 22.47
C THR A 919 38.59 11.42 23.69
N HIS A 920 38.86 10.13 23.50
CA HIS A 920 38.84 9.19 24.62
C HIS A 920 40.09 9.40 25.51
N PRO A 921 39.93 9.69 26.81
CA PRO A 921 41.03 10.14 27.68
C PRO A 921 42.11 9.08 27.91
N SER A 922 41.77 7.79 27.80
CA SER A 922 42.70 6.67 28.06
C SER A 922 43.01 5.81 26.84
N ALA A 923 42.41 6.09 25.68
CA ALA A 923 42.66 5.33 24.45
C ALA A 923 42.87 6.33 23.30
N GLU A 924 44.12 6.73 23.09
CA GLU A 924 44.50 7.78 22.12
C GLU A 924 44.07 7.46 20.68
N SER A 925 43.92 6.18 20.34
CA SER A 925 43.42 5.70 19.05
C SER A 925 41.91 5.80 18.87
N HIS A 926 41.17 6.27 19.88
CA HIS A 926 39.72 6.35 19.89
C HIS A 926 39.18 7.77 20.15
N ALA A 927 37.98 8.05 19.64
CA ALA A 927 37.25 9.29 19.87
C ALA A 927 35.77 9.01 20.16
N TYR A 928 35.07 10.02 20.68
CA TYR A 928 33.64 9.92 20.93
C TYR A 928 32.82 10.19 19.67
N LEU A 929 31.79 9.38 19.46
CA LEU A 929 30.73 9.65 18.49
C LEU A 929 29.38 9.73 19.22
N LEU A 930 28.46 10.50 18.65
CA LEU A 930 27.05 10.44 18.99
C LEU A 930 26.39 9.38 18.11
N GLU A 931 25.67 8.44 18.73
CA GLU A 931 24.75 7.54 18.05
C GLU A 931 23.33 7.80 18.56
N THR A 932 22.42 8.10 17.64
CA THR A 932 20.98 8.17 17.93
C THR A 932 20.29 6.90 17.41
N ASN A 933 19.31 6.45 18.16
CA ASN A 933 18.36 5.43 17.73
C ASN A 933 16.94 5.87 18.12
N SER A 934 15.94 5.07 17.74
CA SER A 934 14.53 5.40 17.95
C SER A 934 14.10 5.61 19.41
N TRP A 935 14.97 5.40 20.40
CA TRP A 935 14.64 5.47 21.83
C TRP A 935 15.68 6.23 22.68
N ASN A 936 16.89 6.47 22.16
CA ASN A 936 17.99 7.03 22.94
C ASN A 936 19.04 7.72 22.05
N ALA A 937 19.79 8.64 22.64
CA ALA A 937 21.01 9.21 22.10
C ALA A 937 22.16 8.89 23.08
N VAL A 938 23.20 8.21 22.59
CA VAL A 938 24.33 7.74 23.42
C VAL A 938 25.66 8.16 22.84
N ALA A 939 26.61 8.45 23.73
CA ALA A 939 28.01 8.59 23.36
C ALA A 939 28.65 7.20 23.22
N GLN A 940 29.13 6.85 22.03
CA GLN A 940 29.97 5.67 21.81
C GLN A 940 31.44 6.07 21.62
N ILE A 941 32.33 5.10 21.80
CA ILE A 941 33.76 5.26 21.56
C ILE A 941 34.11 4.45 20.31
N LYS A 942 34.88 5.04 19.37
CA LYS A 942 35.24 4.39 18.10
C LYS A 942 36.66 4.70 17.70
N GLU A 943 37.30 3.78 16.97
CA GLU A 943 38.64 3.99 16.47
C GLU A 943 38.68 5.18 15.49
N LYS A 944 39.65 6.09 15.65
CA LYS A 944 39.79 7.33 14.86
C LYS A 944 39.98 7.08 13.36
N HIS A 945 40.41 5.87 12.98
CA HIS A 945 40.66 5.47 11.58
C HIS A 945 39.40 5.01 10.84
N ILE A 946 38.24 4.94 11.50
CA ILE A 946 36.99 4.54 10.87
C ILE A 946 36.22 5.81 10.51
N PRO A 947 36.03 6.11 9.21
CA PRO A 947 35.45 7.38 8.80
C PRO A 947 33.96 7.46 9.20
N GLN A 948 33.55 8.59 9.78
CA GLN A 948 32.14 8.86 10.19
C GLN A 948 31.69 10.23 9.67
N GLN A 949 30.39 10.50 9.75
CA GLN A 949 29.84 11.80 9.38
C GLN A 949 30.18 12.87 10.45
N ILE A 950 30.22 14.13 10.03
CA ILE A 950 30.52 15.29 10.88
C ILE A 950 29.41 16.30 10.72
N LEU A 951 28.98 16.89 11.83
CA LEU A 951 28.27 18.16 11.86
C LEU A 951 29.23 19.22 12.40
N LEU A 952 29.30 20.41 11.80
CA LEU A 952 30.13 21.51 12.29
C LEU A 952 29.28 22.53 13.05
N VAL A 953 29.89 23.13 14.07
CA VAL A 953 29.29 24.22 14.85
C VAL A 953 30.28 25.37 15.01
N SER A 954 29.74 26.57 15.14
CA SER A 954 30.46 27.78 15.55
C SER A 954 29.71 28.45 16.70
N ASP A 955 30.44 29.21 17.51
CA ASP A 955 29.84 30.07 18.55
C ASP A 955 29.17 31.32 17.96
N GLY A 956 29.11 31.41 16.63
CA GLY A 956 28.32 32.35 15.84
C GLY A 956 29.16 33.38 15.08
N LEU A 957 28.52 34.41 14.55
CA LEU A 957 29.18 35.53 13.86
C LEU A 957 29.80 36.47 14.90
N LYS A 958 31.11 36.68 14.80
CA LYS A 958 31.77 37.85 15.40
C LYS A 958 31.86 38.90 14.31
N ALA A 959 30.88 39.82 14.26
CA ALA A 959 30.97 40.92 13.29
C ALA A 959 32.28 41.68 13.54
N SER A 960 33.14 41.75 12.52
CA SER A 960 34.38 42.52 12.60
C SER A 960 34.01 43.97 12.88
N GLN A 961 34.58 44.55 13.93
CA GLN A 961 34.44 45.97 14.26
C GLN A 961 34.81 46.87 13.10
#